data_AF-A0A7Y9SXD1-F1
#
_entry.id   AF-A0A7Y9SXD1-F1
#
_cell.length_a   1.000
_cell.length_b   1.000
_cell.length_c   1.000
_cell.angle_alpha   90.00
_cell.angle_beta   90.00
_cell.angle_gamma   90.00
#
_symmetry.space_group_name_H-M   'P 1'
#
loop_
_entity.id
_entity.type
_entity.pdbx_description
1 polymer ?
#
loop_
_entity_poly.entity_id
_entity_poly.type
_entity_poly.pdbx_seq_one_letter_code
_entity_poly.pdbx_strand_id
1 'polypeptide(L)'
;MSPKHTLRPLFLSSAALVALGQTSAAFAQCVFTPTAGDDVHICDSGTSAGGLDDPDGNNQLTLPAGGTGTVAGDVTFGGGADAVTVNSGRIEGSVDQGNGDDSFSISAGTVTGQVQQGEGVDDFVMTGGEVDRLNQGGSMDTFLMTGGRIVDAFDDGDTARMTGGRIGRVNMKLADNLFDMSGGVIDRNLVAGFGNDTIILSDGTIGGNISVSGGTDSVTITGGSVGGDVLLSAGTDSFVWDGGGIVHGMVDMGGDDDSARLANLTNANLGGSPRITGGVGTDALVFDNVTTGGVARFDGWEDVRATNDSELTFDGLLTLGDAGTGTGRFELDASSTIFGGGLQGGIVAFTAGERATLVNAGRIDLTNSGNAPGDSFTVGGDYVGNNGLLLIDTVLGDDASLSDKLVIDGGDASGTTGVTVINAGGTGGATQQNGILIVEAVGGATTASGAFALNHRVAVGAYEYFLFRGGTTAGTGENWYLRSTLPPPPEPAPEPETPPPPEPAPAPPVLTPPAPDPAPEPLPPEPPAPPPAPAPEPPPPPPEPTPDNPDPVDPAPPVTETDPPPAPTPAPEPAPEPEAPPPPPEPPAEPAPLPSPAPEVVVEPPTPGATPVIAEVVPLYRPEVAAFVASVPVAHHLASATLGTFHERRGEQALLRGGGALPATWGRVFAENSEIKWDGDVAPSLDGDLSGFQIGQDFAGFGEDGGTNVRLGAFVGRSSTDGSVRGGALGWNDLTVGQIDVKATSLAGYATLVGENGWYVDAVVMHSWFDGETSASSGEAIDIDGKGWTASIEAGYPLALSANWTLEPQAQLLWQQVKLDDRADSFSTIDFATGDVLTGRAGLRLQGGYGGFQPYLHASLWHGFSGDQTTRFGTDPIITDLGRTEAEFGAGLIARLGENVAVHVKGDYGFDADGPRSRRYGGTVGLTIRW
;
A
#
# COMPACT_ATOMS: atom_id res chain seq x y z
N MET A 1 17.02 -66.83 34.98
CA MET A 1 17.93 -66.34 36.04
C MET A 1 17.08 -65.85 37.19
N SER A 2 17.23 -66.46 38.36
CA SER A 2 16.68 -66.05 39.66
C SER A 2 17.81 -65.37 40.46
N PRO A 3 17.64 -64.86 41.70
CA PRO A 3 16.49 -64.24 42.39
C PRO A 3 16.94 -63.08 43.34
N LYS A 4 16.03 -62.60 44.23
CA LYS A 4 16.20 -62.22 45.68
C LYS A 4 15.50 -60.88 46.03
N HIS A 5 14.79 -60.66 47.14
CA HIS A 5 14.48 -61.34 48.41
C HIS A 5 13.13 -60.75 48.94
N THR A 6 12.08 -61.51 49.26
CA THR A 6 11.68 -62.05 50.59
C THR A 6 11.85 -61.15 51.83
N LEU A 7 10.73 -60.82 52.49
CA LEU A 7 10.56 -60.95 53.95
C LEU A 7 9.07 -60.90 54.36
N ARG A 8 8.64 -61.98 55.03
CA ARG A 8 7.43 -62.08 55.88
C ARG A 8 7.84 -61.82 57.34
N PRO A 9 6.87 -61.56 58.22
CA PRO A 9 6.79 -62.37 59.43
C PRO A 9 5.39 -62.95 59.68
N LEU A 10 5.37 -63.96 60.55
CA LEU A 10 4.25 -64.83 60.93
C LEU A 10 3.73 -64.49 62.34
N PHE A 11 2.50 -64.96 62.58
CA PHE A 11 1.85 -65.35 63.85
C PHE A 11 1.34 -64.27 64.82
N LEU A 12 0.02 -64.26 65.08
CA LEU A 12 -0.57 -64.87 66.27
C LEU A 12 -2.09 -65.05 66.16
N SER A 13 -2.60 -66.17 66.69
CA SER A 13 -4.02 -66.50 66.85
C SER A 13 -4.66 -65.79 68.03
N SER A 14 -5.94 -65.45 67.96
CA SER A 14 -6.91 -65.60 69.07
C SER A 14 -8.35 -65.49 68.55
N ALA A 15 -9.17 -66.47 68.91
CA ALA A 15 -10.59 -66.54 68.67
C ALA A 15 -11.37 -65.83 69.80
N ALA A 16 -12.46 -65.13 69.47
CA ALA A 16 -13.66 -65.03 70.31
C ALA A 16 -14.83 -64.44 69.51
N LEU A 17 -15.95 -65.19 69.52
CA LEU A 17 -17.29 -64.81 69.06
C LEU A 17 -17.77 -63.50 69.72
N VAL A 18 -18.33 -62.59 68.90
CA VAL A 18 -19.60 -61.92 69.21
C VAL A 18 -20.40 -61.87 67.91
N ALA A 19 -21.43 -62.71 67.82
CA ALA A 19 -22.53 -62.52 66.89
C ALA A 19 -23.37 -61.34 67.40
N LEU A 20 -23.59 -60.33 66.55
CA LEU A 20 -24.78 -59.46 66.49
C LEU A 20 -24.54 -58.39 65.41
N GLY A 21 -25.39 -58.38 64.38
CA GLY A 21 -25.54 -57.25 63.46
C GLY A 21 -25.02 -57.41 62.03
N GLN A 22 -25.29 -58.53 61.34
CA GLN A 22 -25.42 -58.45 59.89
C GLN A 22 -26.77 -57.79 59.59
N THR A 23 -26.78 -56.47 59.45
CA THR A 23 -27.85 -55.80 58.72
C THR A 23 -27.62 -56.15 57.24
N SER A 24 -28.34 -57.16 56.76
CA SER A 24 -28.69 -57.23 55.34
C SER A 24 -29.23 -55.86 54.94
N ALA A 25 -28.62 -55.21 53.94
CA ALA A 25 -29.29 -54.12 53.25
C ALA A 25 -30.64 -54.68 52.80
N ALA A 26 -31.72 -54.17 53.37
CA ALA A 26 -33.04 -54.44 52.83
C ALA A 26 -33.02 -53.87 51.42
N PHE A 27 -33.01 -54.75 50.41
CA PHE A 27 -33.29 -54.34 49.04
C PHE A 27 -34.66 -53.64 49.08
N ALA A 28 -34.68 -52.33 48.86
CA ALA A 28 -35.93 -51.58 48.77
C ALA A 28 -36.58 -51.97 47.45
N GLN A 29 -37.46 -52.98 47.49
CA GLN A 29 -38.26 -53.33 46.32
C GLN A 29 -39.10 -52.12 45.92
N CYS A 30 -39.30 -51.90 44.62
CA CYS A 30 -40.17 -50.85 44.06
C CYS A 30 -41.64 -51.12 44.40
N VAL A 31 -41.98 -50.97 45.67
CA VAL A 31 -43.31 -51.13 46.25
C VAL A 31 -43.56 -49.88 47.07
N PHE A 32 -44.49 -49.06 46.59
CA PHE A 32 -44.80 -47.78 47.19
C PHE A 32 -45.99 -47.91 48.15
N THR A 33 -45.92 -47.19 49.27
CA THR A 33 -47.04 -47.01 50.20
C THR A 33 -47.15 -45.54 50.56
N PRO A 34 -47.71 -44.70 49.65
CA PRO A 34 -47.93 -43.28 49.90
C PRO A 34 -48.72 -43.08 51.20
N THR A 35 -48.33 -42.09 52.00
CA THR A 35 -49.05 -41.68 53.20
C THR A 35 -49.60 -40.26 52.99
N ALA A 36 -49.78 -39.49 54.06
CA ALA A 36 -50.25 -38.11 53.94
C ALA A 36 -49.16 -37.22 54.51
N GLY A 37 -48.69 -36.25 53.72
CA GLY A 37 -47.52 -35.43 54.04
C GLY A 37 -46.22 -36.05 53.53
N ASP A 38 -45.08 -35.45 53.89
CA ASP A 38 -43.77 -35.76 53.31
C ASP A 38 -43.37 -37.25 53.37
N ASP A 39 -43.23 -37.86 52.20
CA ASP A 39 -42.85 -39.26 52.03
C ASP A 39 -41.50 -39.45 51.30
N VAL A 40 -40.80 -40.55 51.59
CA VAL A 40 -39.52 -40.91 50.95
C VAL A 40 -39.62 -42.33 50.38
N HIS A 41 -39.61 -42.42 49.06
CA HIS A 41 -39.72 -43.64 48.27
C HIS A 41 -38.36 -44.05 47.71
N ILE A 42 -38.02 -45.33 47.83
CA ILE A 42 -36.80 -45.91 47.25
C ILE A 42 -37.18 -47.10 46.37
N CYS A 43 -36.78 -47.05 45.10
CA CYS A 43 -37.01 -48.09 44.11
C CYS A 43 -35.66 -48.67 43.65
N ASP A 44 -35.10 -49.59 44.43
CA ASP A 44 -33.79 -50.22 44.17
C ASP A 44 -33.90 -51.46 43.28
N SER A 45 -34.97 -52.25 43.40
CA SER A 45 -35.14 -53.49 42.62
C SER A 45 -36.60 -53.89 42.42
N GLY A 46 -36.87 -54.76 41.43
CA GLY A 46 -38.23 -55.20 41.11
C GLY A 46 -39.02 -54.16 40.32
N THR A 47 -40.32 -54.41 40.14
CA THR A 47 -41.21 -53.58 39.31
C THR A 47 -42.45 -53.17 40.11
N SER A 48 -42.78 -51.88 40.15
CA SER A 48 -44.03 -51.40 40.76
C SER A 48 -45.24 -51.83 39.93
N ALA A 49 -46.41 -52.03 40.55
CA ALA A 49 -47.58 -52.58 39.87
C ALA A 49 -48.51 -51.52 39.23
N GLY A 50 -48.10 -50.25 39.13
CA GLY A 50 -48.93 -49.18 38.55
C GLY A 50 -48.51 -47.76 38.96
N GLY A 51 -47.25 -47.41 38.75
CA GLY A 51 -46.75 -46.06 39.03
C GLY A 51 -46.53 -45.74 40.51
N LEU A 52 -46.39 -44.45 40.81
CA LEU A 52 -46.34 -43.82 42.15
C LEU A 52 -47.25 -42.58 42.09
N ASP A 53 -48.29 -42.52 42.91
CA ASP A 53 -49.21 -41.39 43.02
C ASP A 53 -49.23 -40.94 44.48
N ASP A 54 -48.62 -39.79 44.77
CA ASP A 54 -48.40 -39.24 46.10
C ASP A 54 -48.47 -37.69 46.10
N PRO A 55 -49.67 -37.10 46.01
CA PRO A 55 -49.82 -35.67 45.72
C PRO A 55 -49.77 -34.74 46.95
N ASP A 56 -49.66 -35.28 48.17
CA ASP A 56 -49.73 -34.50 49.42
C ASP A 56 -48.35 -34.42 50.12
N GLY A 57 -47.77 -33.23 50.26
CA GLY A 57 -46.53 -33.01 51.03
C GLY A 57 -45.28 -32.88 50.15
N ASN A 58 -44.10 -32.86 50.78
CA ASN A 58 -42.80 -32.80 50.10
C ASN A 58 -42.22 -34.21 49.94
N ASN A 59 -42.30 -34.76 48.73
CA ASN A 59 -42.10 -36.16 48.44
C ASN A 59 -40.77 -36.41 47.72
N GLN A 60 -40.15 -37.56 48.00
CA GLN A 60 -38.89 -37.94 47.38
C GLN A 60 -38.98 -39.32 46.73
N LEU A 61 -38.50 -39.47 45.50
CA LEU A 61 -38.29 -40.76 44.85
C LEU A 61 -36.82 -40.94 44.48
N THR A 62 -36.19 -42.01 44.97
CA THR A 62 -34.83 -42.38 44.60
C THR A 62 -34.76 -43.75 43.94
N LEU A 63 -34.22 -43.81 42.72
CA LEU A 63 -33.71 -45.02 42.09
C LEU A 63 -32.17 -45.03 42.28
N PRO A 64 -31.63 -45.72 43.30
CA PRO A 64 -30.24 -45.58 43.71
C PRO A 64 -29.26 -46.15 42.67
N ALA A 65 -28.00 -45.74 42.75
CA ALA A 65 -26.96 -46.19 41.82
C ALA A 65 -26.76 -47.72 41.91
N GLY A 66 -26.72 -48.39 40.76
CA GLY A 66 -26.55 -49.86 40.67
C GLY A 66 -27.82 -50.67 40.91
N GLY A 67 -28.96 -50.02 41.15
CA GLY A 67 -30.28 -50.66 41.21
C GLY A 67 -30.77 -51.17 39.86
N THR A 68 -31.83 -51.99 39.91
CA THR A 68 -32.56 -52.49 38.72
C THR A 68 -34.07 -52.22 38.85
N GLY A 69 -34.44 -51.22 39.64
CA GLY A 69 -35.83 -50.86 39.90
C GLY A 69 -36.55 -50.40 38.64
N THR A 70 -37.83 -50.75 38.53
CA THR A 70 -38.71 -50.26 37.47
C THR A 70 -39.99 -49.71 38.10
N VAL A 71 -40.29 -48.45 37.86
CA VAL A 71 -41.62 -47.88 38.10
C VAL A 71 -42.44 -48.10 36.84
N ALA A 72 -43.39 -49.04 36.85
CA ALA A 72 -44.22 -49.33 35.68
C ALA A 72 -45.47 -48.44 35.71
N GLY A 73 -45.41 -47.29 35.04
CA GLY A 73 -46.42 -46.23 35.04
C GLY A 73 -45.86 -44.88 35.47
N ASP A 74 -46.75 -43.91 35.60
CA ASP A 74 -46.40 -42.52 35.93
C ASP A 74 -45.98 -42.35 37.40
N VAL A 75 -45.14 -41.35 37.65
CA VAL A 75 -44.85 -40.80 38.97
C VAL A 75 -45.57 -39.46 39.04
N THR A 76 -46.46 -39.29 40.00
CA THR A 76 -47.24 -38.06 40.20
C THR A 76 -47.09 -37.63 41.65
N PHE A 77 -46.46 -36.49 41.85
CA PHE A 77 -46.49 -35.73 43.07
C PHE A 77 -47.47 -34.55 42.94
N GLY A 78 -47.37 -33.54 43.80
CA GLY A 78 -48.41 -32.52 43.91
C GLY A 78 -47.86 -31.18 44.36
N GLY A 79 -48.58 -30.48 45.24
CA GLY A 79 -48.06 -29.22 45.75
C GLY A 79 -46.98 -29.47 46.81
N GLY A 80 -45.75 -29.03 46.61
CA GLY A 80 -44.66 -29.36 47.52
C GLY A 80 -43.28 -28.92 47.02
N ALA A 81 -42.24 -29.23 47.77
CA ALA A 81 -40.87 -29.20 47.29
C ALA A 81 -40.41 -30.64 47.12
N ASP A 82 -40.61 -31.18 45.93
CA ASP A 82 -40.48 -32.59 45.61
C ASP A 82 -39.12 -32.90 44.97
N ALA A 83 -38.59 -34.10 45.20
CA ALA A 83 -37.28 -34.50 44.71
C ALA A 83 -37.27 -35.87 44.04
N VAL A 84 -36.90 -35.94 42.77
CA VAL A 84 -36.71 -37.21 42.05
C VAL A 84 -35.23 -37.40 41.71
N THR A 85 -34.67 -38.53 42.10
CA THR A 85 -33.27 -38.90 41.84
C THR A 85 -33.19 -40.24 41.11
N VAL A 86 -32.74 -40.24 39.87
CA VAL A 86 -32.62 -41.42 39.00
C VAL A 86 -31.13 -41.71 38.72
N ASN A 87 -30.54 -42.59 39.51
CA ASN A 87 -29.16 -43.03 39.34
C ASN A 87 -29.03 -44.40 38.66
N SER A 88 -30.15 -45.07 38.38
CA SER A 88 -30.26 -46.34 37.66
C SER A 88 -31.72 -46.65 37.31
N GLY A 89 -32.00 -47.85 36.81
CA GLY A 89 -33.36 -48.35 36.66
C GLY A 89 -34.18 -47.61 35.58
N ARG A 90 -35.51 -47.70 35.69
CA ARG A 90 -36.44 -47.17 34.70
C ARG A 90 -37.74 -46.64 35.33
N ILE A 91 -38.24 -45.53 34.80
CA ILE A 91 -39.62 -45.07 34.98
C ILE A 91 -40.31 -45.22 33.61
N GLU A 92 -41.28 -46.11 33.52
CA GLU A 92 -42.06 -46.41 32.30
C GLU A 92 -43.33 -45.55 32.23
N GLY A 93 -43.17 -44.24 32.32
CA GLY A 93 -44.24 -43.25 32.39
C GLY A 93 -43.68 -41.84 32.52
N SER A 94 -44.58 -40.87 32.67
CA SER A 94 -44.22 -39.48 32.97
C SER A 94 -43.88 -39.31 34.45
N VAL A 95 -43.12 -38.26 34.76
CA VAL A 95 -42.88 -37.76 36.11
C VAL A 95 -43.50 -36.37 36.17
N ASP A 96 -44.47 -36.17 37.05
CA ASP A 96 -45.12 -34.89 37.30
C ASP A 96 -44.87 -34.53 38.77
N GLN A 97 -44.06 -33.49 39.02
CA GLN A 97 -43.72 -33.05 40.37
C GLN A 97 -44.76 -32.08 40.95
N GLY A 98 -45.61 -31.50 40.11
CA GLY A 98 -46.74 -30.68 40.55
C GLY A 98 -46.43 -29.19 40.59
N ASN A 99 -46.56 -28.52 41.73
CA ASN A 99 -46.21 -27.10 41.87
C ASN A 99 -45.40 -26.91 43.15
N GLY A 100 -44.42 -26.03 43.12
CA GLY A 100 -43.54 -25.65 44.20
C GLY A 100 -42.08 -25.80 43.76
N ASP A 101 -41.13 -25.61 44.68
CA ASP A 101 -39.71 -25.60 44.32
C ASP A 101 -39.18 -27.05 44.23
N ASP A 102 -39.16 -27.60 43.03
CA ASP A 102 -38.90 -29.01 42.76
C ASP A 102 -37.48 -29.28 42.28
N SER A 103 -37.01 -30.52 42.47
CA SER A 103 -35.71 -30.96 41.98
C SER A 103 -35.76 -32.31 41.28
N PHE A 104 -35.13 -32.40 40.11
CA PHE A 104 -34.95 -33.64 39.37
C PHE A 104 -33.48 -33.85 39.05
N SER A 105 -32.93 -35.00 39.43
CA SER A 105 -31.56 -35.38 39.06
C SER A 105 -31.50 -36.75 38.41
N ILE A 106 -30.76 -36.86 37.30
CA ILE A 106 -30.54 -38.12 36.60
C ILE A 106 -29.06 -38.29 36.22
N SER A 107 -28.48 -39.41 36.63
CA SER A 107 -27.10 -39.77 36.30
C SER A 107 -26.99 -41.03 35.45
N ALA A 108 -28.01 -41.88 35.48
CA ALA A 108 -28.17 -43.08 34.66
C ALA A 108 -29.62 -43.58 34.75
N GLY A 109 -30.00 -44.57 33.94
CA GLY A 109 -31.38 -45.03 33.87
C GLY A 109 -32.19 -44.27 32.82
N THR A 110 -33.50 -44.54 32.76
CA THR A 110 -34.38 -44.02 31.70
C THR A 110 -35.74 -43.60 32.24
N VAL A 111 -36.24 -42.43 31.84
CA VAL A 111 -37.64 -42.00 32.00
C VAL A 111 -38.25 -41.93 30.61
N THR A 112 -39.24 -42.78 30.33
CA THR A 112 -39.80 -42.90 28.97
C THR A 112 -40.89 -41.89 28.65
N GLY A 113 -41.35 -41.13 29.65
CA GLY A 113 -42.32 -40.05 29.49
C GLY A 113 -41.70 -38.69 29.80
N GLN A 114 -42.56 -37.68 29.83
CA GLN A 114 -42.18 -36.32 30.17
C GLN A 114 -41.85 -36.19 31.66
N VAL A 115 -40.82 -35.41 31.98
CA VAL A 115 -40.61 -34.82 33.30
C VAL A 115 -41.25 -33.42 33.28
N GLN A 116 -42.23 -33.20 34.15
CA GLN A 116 -42.93 -31.93 34.37
C GLN A 116 -42.61 -31.49 35.81
N GLN A 117 -42.03 -30.30 35.98
CA GLN A 117 -41.75 -29.75 37.32
C GLN A 117 -42.86 -28.80 37.77
N GLY A 118 -43.36 -27.94 36.89
CA GLY A 118 -44.59 -27.16 37.06
C GLY A 118 -44.32 -25.73 37.49
N GLU A 119 -45.14 -25.14 38.36
CA GLU A 119 -44.90 -23.75 38.81
C GLU A 119 -44.07 -23.72 40.09
N GLY A 120 -42.93 -23.05 40.10
CA GLY A 120 -42.06 -22.88 41.27
C GLY A 120 -40.61 -22.72 40.82
N VAL A 121 -39.66 -22.50 41.72
CA VAL A 121 -38.24 -22.42 41.31
C VAL A 121 -37.67 -23.82 41.25
N ASP A 122 -37.49 -24.34 40.05
CA ASP A 122 -37.17 -25.73 39.80
C ASP A 122 -35.71 -25.96 39.36
N ASP A 123 -35.14 -27.07 39.82
CA ASP A 123 -33.77 -27.49 39.48
C ASP A 123 -33.76 -28.82 38.71
N PHE A 124 -33.22 -28.83 37.49
CA PHE A 124 -32.98 -30.06 36.73
C PHE A 124 -31.48 -30.30 36.51
N VAL A 125 -30.99 -31.49 36.89
CA VAL A 125 -29.59 -31.89 36.71
C VAL A 125 -29.47 -33.23 35.98
N MET A 126 -28.86 -33.22 34.79
CA MET A 126 -28.54 -34.42 34.03
C MET A 126 -27.03 -34.59 33.82
N THR A 127 -26.50 -35.71 34.30
CA THR A 127 -25.09 -36.13 34.09
C THR A 127 -24.97 -37.40 33.25
N GLY A 128 -26.10 -38.09 33.00
CA GLY A 128 -26.23 -39.32 32.22
C GLY A 128 -27.68 -39.78 32.19
N GLY A 129 -27.95 -40.95 31.61
CA GLY A 129 -29.31 -41.47 31.47
C GLY A 129 -30.09 -40.84 30.31
N GLU A 130 -31.39 -41.13 30.25
CA GLU A 130 -32.29 -40.70 29.18
C GLU A 130 -33.64 -40.26 29.72
N VAL A 131 -34.18 -39.16 29.20
CA VAL A 131 -35.53 -38.65 29.45
C VAL A 131 -36.18 -38.35 28.10
N ASP A 132 -37.48 -38.59 27.93
CA ASP A 132 -38.17 -38.28 26.68
C ASP A 132 -38.28 -36.76 26.46
N ARG A 133 -38.92 -36.05 27.41
CA ARG A 133 -39.08 -34.60 27.42
C ARG A 133 -38.91 -34.01 28.81
N LEU A 134 -38.49 -32.75 28.87
CA LEU A 134 -38.44 -31.94 30.08
C LEU A 134 -39.27 -30.67 29.87
N ASN A 135 -40.08 -30.32 30.86
CA ASN A 135 -40.76 -29.03 30.99
C ASN A 135 -40.56 -28.57 32.44
N GLN A 136 -39.88 -27.44 32.66
CA GLN A 136 -39.64 -26.94 34.02
C GLN A 136 -40.83 -26.07 34.44
N GLY A 137 -41.16 -25.01 33.71
CA GLY A 137 -42.42 -24.28 33.87
C GLY A 137 -42.23 -22.76 33.79
N GLY A 138 -43.17 -21.99 34.35
CA GLY A 138 -43.24 -20.54 34.13
C GLY A 138 -42.45 -19.66 35.11
N SER A 139 -41.76 -20.26 36.07
CA SER A 139 -40.99 -19.57 37.12
C SER A 139 -39.49 -19.66 36.84
N MET A 140 -38.64 -18.94 37.58
CA MET A 140 -37.21 -18.84 37.26
C MET A 140 -36.44 -20.13 37.57
N ASP A 141 -36.28 -21.00 36.59
CA ASP A 141 -35.76 -22.36 36.74
C ASP A 141 -34.29 -22.50 36.35
N THR A 142 -33.63 -23.54 36.88
CA THR A 142 -32.25 -23.88 36.52
C THR A 142 -32.12 -25.26 35.87
N PHE A 143 -31.29 -25.32 34.84
CA PHE A 143 -30.99 -26.53 34.10
C PHE A 143 -29.48 -26.73 33.97
N LEU A 144 -29.00 -27.93 34.34
CA LEU A 144 -27.61 -28.33 34.13
C LEU A 144 -27.52 -29.67 33.41
N MET A 145 -26.88 -29.69 32.23
CA MET A 145 -26.57 -30.90 31.50
C MET A 145 -25.06 -31.04 31.25
N THR A 146 -24.50 -32.17 31.66
CA THR A 146 -23.08 -32.53 31.43
C THR A 146 -22.92 -33.85 30.66
N GLY A 147 -24.01 -34.58 30.46
CA GLY A 147 -24.07 -35.87 29.78
C GLY A 147 -25.53 -36.32 29.63
N GLY A 148 -25.77 -37.53 29.13
CA GLY A 148 -27.12 -38.07 28.97
C GLY A 148 -27.86 -37.58 27.71
N ARG A 149 -29.16 -37.91 27.63
CA ARG A 149 -30.03 -37.56 26.50
C ARG A 149 -31.40 -37.08 26.96
N ILE A 150 -31.83 -35.94 26.44
CA ILE A 150 -33.24 -35.57 26.36
C ILE A 150 -33.67 -35.84 24.92
N VAL A 151 -34.56 -36.80 24.71
CA VAL A 151 -34.83 -37.32 23.37
C VAL A 151 -35.46 -36.25 22.49
N ASP A 152 -36.53 -35.62 22.98
CA ASP A 152 -37.36 -34.75 22.17
C ASP A 152 -37.18 -33.28 22.53
N ALA A 153 -37.66 -32.82 23.69
CA ALA A 153 -37.69 -31.39 24.01
C ALA A 153 -37.23 -31.06 25.43
N PHE A 154 -36.50 -29.96 25.56
CA PHE A 154 -36.37 -29.19 26.78
C PHE A 154 -37.16 -27.89 26.61
N ASP A 155 -38.28 -27.78 27.32
CA ASP A 155 -39.20 -26.66 27.27
C ASP A 155 -39.18 -25.87 28.60
N ASP A 156 -39.50 -24.57 28.54
CA ASP A 156 -39.79 -23.72 29.71
C ASP A 156 -38.67 -23.75 30.76
N GLY A 157 -37.46 -23.32 30.43
CA GLY A 157 -36.42 -23.14 31.44
C GLY A 157 -35.73 -21.81 31.22
N ASP A 158 -35.25 -21.18 32.29
CA ASP A 158 -34.72 -19.81 32.23
C ASP A 158 -33.21 -19.78 32.24
N THR A 159 -32.56 -20.47 33.18
CA THR A 159 -31.09 -20.53 33.28
C THR A 159 -30.58 -21.92 32.96
N ALA A 160 -30.17 -22.12 31.71
CA ALA A 160 -29.68 -23.39 31.21
C ALA A 160 -28.18 -23.39 30.94
N ARG A 161 -27.49 -24.41 31.47
CA ARG A 161 -26.07 -24.68 31.18
C ARG A 161 -25.87 -26.08 30.61
N MET A 162 -25.31 -26.15 29.41
CA MET A 162 -25.02 -27.39 28.71
C MET A 162 -23.51 -27.50 28.42
N THR A 163 -22.86 -28.52 28.97
CA THR A 163 -21.41 -28.78 28.77
C THR A 163 -21.18 -30.12 28.04
N GLY A 164 -22.24 -30.89 27.80
CA GLY A 164 -22.22 -32.21 27.20
C GLY A 164 -23.63 -32.78 27.11
N GLY A 165 -23.75 -34.01 26.60
CA GLY A 165 -25.06 -34.65 26.39
C GLY A 165 -25.69 -34.28 25.04
N ARG A 166 -26.95 -34.69 24.85
CA ARG A 166 -27.70 -34.50 23.61
C ARG A 166 -29.17 -34.18 23.86
N ILE A 167 -29.66 -33.08 23.31
CA ILE A 167 -31.07 -32.65 23.40
C ILE A 167 -31.67 -32.67 21.99
N GLY A 168 -32.94 -33.05 21.85
CA GLY A 168 -33.62 -33.00 20.55
C GLY A 168 -33.83 -31.56 20.06
N ARG A 169 -34.60 -30.76 20.80
CA ARG A 169 -34.81 -29.32 20.60
C ARG A 169 -34.93 -28.60 21.94
N VAL A 170 -34.66 -27.31 21.94
CA VAL A 170 -34.80 -26.44 23.12
C VAL A 170 -35.78 -25.31 22.81
N ASN A 171 -36.73 -25.07 23.73
CA ASN A 171 -37.69 -23.97 23.66
C ASN A 171 -37.89 -23.34 25.05
N MET A 172 -37.22 -22.22 25.33
CA MET A 172 -37.22 -21.59 26.65
C MET A 172 -38.44 -20.68 26.91
N LYS A 173 -39.22 -20.39 25.86
CA LYS A 173 -40.47 -19.61 25.91
C LYS A 173 -40.35 -18.21 26.54
N LEU A 174 -41.31 -17.80 27.36
CA LEU A 174 -41.56 -16.39 27.70
C LEU A 174 -40.85 -16.01 29.01
N ALA A 175 -39.59 -15.57 28.94
CA ALA A 175 -38.80 -15.09 30.07
C ALA A 175 -37.53 -14.34 29.60
N ASP A 176 -36.75 -13.80 30.52
CA ASP A 176 -35.39 -13.32 30.23
C ASP A 176 -34.42 -14.51 30.36
N ASN A 177 -34.20 -15.25 29.28
CA ASN A 177 -33.53 -16.55 29.31
C ASN A 177 -32.01 -16.45 29.15
N LEU A 178 -31.28 -17.41 29.72
CA LEU A 178 -29.86 -17.64 29.54
C LEU A 178 -29.61 -19.10 29.13
N PHE A 179 -29.05 -19.32 27.93
CA PHE A 179 -28.54 -20.62 27.50
C PHE A 179 -27.01 -20.57 27.28
N ASP A 180 -26.23 -21.14 28.20
CA ASP A 180 -24.78 -21.25 28.12
C ASP A 180 -24.37 -22.67 27.68
N MET A 181 -23.95 -22.80 26.42
CA MET A 181 -23.48 -24.02 25.78
C MET A 181 -21.96 -24.00 25.59
N SER A 182 -21.28 -24.99 26.18
CA SER A 182 -19.83 -25.21 26.09
C SER A 182 -19.48 -26.65 25.69
N GLY A 183 -20.44 -27.36 25.11
CA GLY A 183 -20.30 -28.73 24.61
C GLY A 183 -21.64 -29.42 24.44
N GLY A 184 -21.63 -30.61 23.84
CA GLY A 184 -22.83 -31.41 23.58
C GLY A 184 -23.52 -31.06 22.25
N VAL A 185 -24.74 -31.58 22.07
CA VAL A 185 -25.47 -31.52 20.80
C VAL A 185 -26.94 -31.17 21.01
N ILE A 186 -27.45 -30.15 20.33
CA ILE A 186 -28.87 -29.93 20.10
C ILE A 186 -29.16 -30.40 18.67
N ASP A 187 -30.07 -31.36 18.49
CA ASP A 187 -30.33 -31.97 17.19
C ASP A 187 -30.98 -30.99 16.21
N ARG A 188 -31.81 -30.08 16.72
CA ARG A 188 -32.57 -29.09 15.95
C ARG A 188 -32.34 -27.66 16.46
N ASN A 189 -33.42 -26.96 16.82
CA ASN A 189 -33.40 -25.54 17.11
C ASN A 189 -33.17 -25.28 18.60
N LEU A 190 -32.56 -24.12 18.88
CA LEU A 190 -32.53 -23.46 20.17
C LEU A 190 -33.38 -22.19 20.04
N VAL A 191 -34.54 -22.18 20.69
CA VAL A 191 -35.48 -21.05 20.68
C VAL A 191 -35.59 -20.50 22.10
N ALA A 192 -35.27 -19.22 22.29
CA ALA A 192 -35.32 -18.57 23.59
C ALA A 192 -36.72 -18.02 23.88
N GLY A 193 -37.31 -17.24 22.96
CA GLY A 193 -38.74 -16.91 22.98
C GLY A 193 -38.96 -15.41 22.94
N PHE A 194 -39.75 -14.82 23.83
CA PHE A 194 -39.82 -13.36 23.99
C PHE A 194 -39.28 -12.99 25.37
N GLY A 195 -38.57 -11.87 25.45
CA GLY A 195 -37.86 -11.41 26.65
C GLY A 195 -36.45 -10.96 26.28
N ASN A 196 -35.62 -10.58 27.25
CA ASN A 196 -34.22 -10.23 26.99
C ASN A 196 -33.35 -11.48 27.15
N ASP A 197 -33.09 -12.15 26.05
CA ASP A 197 -32.47 -13.46 26.01
C ASP A 197 -30.95 -13.38 25.78
N THR A 198 -30.23 -14.32 26.38
CA THR A 198 -28.77 -14.43 26.26
C THR A 198 -28.39 -15.85 25.86
N ILE A 199 -27.82 -16.02 24.67
CA ILE A 199 -27.29 -17.28 24.18
C ILE A 199 -25.77 -17.20 24.08
N ILE A 200 -25.07 -18.12 24.73
CA ILE A 200 -23.60 -18.22 24.69
C ILE A 200 -23.23 -19.60 24.16
N LEU A 201 -22.57 -19.65 23.01
CA LEU A 201 -22.03 -20.86 22.40
C LEU A 201 -20.51 -20.80 22.34
N SER A 202 -19.84 -21.57 23.20
CA SER A 202 -18.37 -21.66 23.24
C SER A 202 -17.83 -22.99 22.71
N ASP A 203 -18.64 -24.04 22.66
CA ASP A 203 -18.36 -25.31 21.97
C ASP A 203 -19.67 -26.12 21.81
N GLY A 204 -19.64 -27.17 21.01
CA GLY A 204 -20.78 -28.06 20.75
C GLY A 204 -21.46 -27.83 19.40
N THR A 205 -22.65 -28.40 19.20
CA THR A 205 -23.37 -28.33 17.92
C THR A 205 -24.85 -28.06 18.12
N ILE A 206 -25.37 -27.07 17.41
CA ILE A 206 -26.81 -26.81 17.24
C ILE A 206 -27.13 -27.16 15.80
N GLY A 207 -27.91 -28.21 15.57
CA GLY A 207 -28.17 -28.74 14.23
C GLY A 207 -29.07 -27.85 13.36
N GLY A 208 -29.92 -27.04 14.00
CA GLY A 208 -30.84 -26.10 13.37
C GLY A 208 -30.52 -24.65 13.71
N ASN A 209 -31.57 -23.84 13.89
CA ASN A 209 -31.48 -22.40 14.08
C ASN A 209 -31.27 -22.04 15.56
N ILE A 210 -30.63 -20.90 15.79
CA ILE A 210 -30.78 -20.12 17.02
C ILE A 210 -31.82 -19.03 16.75
N SER A 211 -32.84 -18.89 17.60
CA SER A 211 -33.87 -17.86 17.48
C SER A 211 -34.18 -17.25 18.84
N VAL A 212 -34.03 -15.93 18.96
CA VAL A 212 -34.32 -15.18 20.21
C VAL A 212 -35.60 -14.32 20.11
N SER A 213 -36.23 -14.30 18.93
CA SER A 213 -37.57 -13.76 18.62
C SER A 213 -37.86 -12.30 18.96
N GLY A 214 -37.93 -11.89 20.23
CA GLY A 214 -38.15 -10.46 20.47
C GLY A 214 -37.87 -9.98 21.88
N GLY A 215 -37.16 -8.87 21.96
CA GLY A 215 -36.66 -8.26 23.19
C GLY A 215 -35.38 -7.48 22.94
N THR A 216 -34.48 -7.43 23.91
CA THR A 216 -33.11 -6.91 23.72
C THR A 216 -32.17 -8.06 23.99
N ASP A 217 -31.79 -8.74 22.92
CA ASP A 217 -31.18 -10.05 22.98
C ASP A 217 -29.68 -9.99 22.73
N SER A 218 -28.99 -11.02 23.19
CA SER A 218 -27.57 -11.20 22.93
C SER A 218 -27.23 -12.63 22.53
N VAL A 219 -26.55 -12.78 21.39
CA VAL A 219 -26.03 -14.08 20.95
C VAL A 219 -24.51 -13.96 20.81
N THR A 220 -23.79 -14.76 21.59
CA THR A 220 -22.32 -14.82 21.58
C THR A 220 -21.83 -16.18 21.10
N ILE A 221 -21.04 -16.22 20.04
CA ILE A 221 -20.40 -17.42 19.50
C ILE A 221 -18.88 -17.29 19.60
N THR A 222 -18.25 -18.18 20.36
CA THR A 222 -16.77 -18.27 20.49
C THR A 222 -16.21 -19.62 20.04
N GLY A 223 -17.09 -20.58 19.73
CA GLY A 223 -16.74 -21.92 19.26
C GLY A 223 -17.97 -22.70 18.80
N GLY A 224 -17.83 -24.00 18.55
CA GLY A 224 -18.93 -24.86 18.15
C GLY A 224 -19.42 -24.68 16.70
N SER A 225 -20.65 -25.12 16.42
CA SER A 225 -21.27 -25.02 15.09
C SER A 225 -22.78 -24.83 15.18
N VAL A 226 -23.30 -23.91 14.38
CA VAL A 226 -24.73 -23.68 14.15
C VAL A 226 -25.06 -24.11 12.72
N GLY A 227 -25.89 -25.14 12.59
CA GLY A 227 -26.26 -25.74 11.30
C GLY A 227 -27.24 -24.91 10.49
N GLY A 228 -28.07 -24.11 11.16
CA GLY A 228 -29.07 -23.24 10.55
C GLY A 228 -28.77 -21.75 10.74
N ASP A 229 -29.82 -20.95 10.74
CA ASP A 229 -29.78 -19.50 10.85
C ASP A 229 -29.64 -19.04 12.30
N VAL A 230 -29.08 -17.84 12.50
CA VAL A 230 -29.12 -17.10 13.76
C VAL A 230 -30.06 -15.92 13.54
N LEU A 231 -31.21 -15.94 14.22
CA LEU A 231 -32.32 -15.01 14.02
C LEU A 231 -32.54 -14.21 15.31
N LEU A 232 -32.23 -12.91 15.27
CA LEU A 232 -32.35 -12.01 16.42
C LEU A 232 -33.75 -11.37 16.48
N SER A 233 -34.26 -10.99 15.31
CA SER A 233 -35.66 -10.65 15.04
C SER A 233 -36.11 -9.26 15.49
N ALA A 234 -36.80 -9.08 16.62
CA ALA A 234 -37.41 -7.79 16.96
C ALA A 234 -36.85 -7.21 18.26
N GLY A 235 -36.41 -5.96 18.19
CA GLY A 235 -35.82 -5.18 19.27
C GLY A 235 -34.30 -5.02 19.12
N THR A 236 -33.70 -4.20 19.98
CA THR A 236 -32.29 -3.80 19.84
C THR A 236 -31.36 -4.90 20.34
N ASP A 237 -30.72 -5.58 19.41
CA ASP A 237 -30.01 -6.82 19.66
C ASP A 237 -28.49 -6.69 19.47
N SER A 238 -27.77 -7.67 20.03
CA SER A 238 -26.32 -7.75 19.93
C SER A 238 -25.82 -9.13 19.52
N PHE A 239 -24.99 -9.17 18.48
CA PHE A 239 -24.34 -10.39 18.01
C PHE A 239 -22.83 -10.28 18.14
N VAL A 240 -22.21 -11.22 18.85
CA VAL A 240 -20.75 -11.30 19.00
C VAL A 240 -20.28 -12.64 18.47
N TRP A 241 -19.37 -12.61 17.49
CA TRP A 241 -18.72 -13.81 16.97
C TRP A 241 -17.20 -13.64 17.08
N ASP A 242 -16.57 -14.32 18.04
CA ASP A 242 -15.18 -14.06 18.43
C ASP A 242 -14.31 -15.32 18.48
N GLY A 243 -13.28 -15.39 17.63
CA GLY A 243 -12.17 -16.34 17.71
C GLY A 243 -12.45 -17.75 17.18
N GLY A 244 -13.70 -18.19 17.14
CA GLY A 244 -14.05 -19.55 16.73
C GLY A 244 -15.52 -19.73 16.37
N GLY A 245 -15.88 -20.97 16.03
CA GLY A 245 -17.24 -21.31 15.65
C GLY A 245 -17.53 -21.16 14.15
N ILE A 246 -18.62 -21.79 13.70
CA ILE A 246 -19.12 -21.72 12.32
C ILE A 246 -20.63 -21.60 12.35
N VAL A 247 -21.17 -20.58 11.68
CA VAL A 247 -22.60 -20.46 11.34
C VAL A 247 -22.76 -20.85 9.87
N HIS A 248 -23.61 -21.84 9.59
CA HIS A 248 -23.86 -22.33 8.23
C HIS A 248 -25.06 -21.67 7.56
N GLY A 249 -25.99 -21.10 8.34
CA GLY A 249 -27.11 -20.31 7.85
C GLY A 249 -26.82 -18.80 7.85
N MET A 250 -27.87 -18.02 7.63
CA MET A 250 -27.84 -16.56 7.70
C MET A 250 -27.68 -16.10 9.15
N VAL A 251 -27.01 -14.97 9.35
CA VAL A 251 -27.19 -14.16 10.56
C VAL A 251 -28.08 -12.98 10.18
N ASP A 252 -29.23 -12.86 10.83
CA ASP A 252 -30.26 -11.84 10.57
C ASP A 252 -30.53 -11.09 11.88
N MET A 253 -30.11 -9.82 11.94
CA MET A 253 -30.27 -9.02 13.15
C MET A 253 -31.73 -8.61 13.34
N GLY A 254 -32.38 -8.06 12.32
CA GLY A 254 -33.82 -7.91 12.32
C GLY A 254 -34.32 -6.58 11.78
N GLY A 255 -35.24 -5.95 12.51
CA GLY A 255 -35.94 -4.76 12.06
C GLY A 255 -35.73 -3.49 12.90
N ASP A 256 -34.89 -3.57 13.92
CA ASP A 256 -34.64 -2.51 14.89
C ASP A 256 -33.16 -2.08 14.81
N ASP A 257 -32.70 -1.19 15.69
CA ASP A 257 -31.31 -0.71 15.66
C ASP A 257 -30.39 -1.72 16.37
N ASP A 258 -29.55 -2.42 15.60
CA ASP A 258 -28.77 -3.57 16.08
C ASP A 258 -27.24 -3.37 16.02
N SER A 259 -26.51 -4.25 16.72
CA SER A 259 -25.05 -4.24 16.68
C SER A 259 -24.42 -5.63 16.53
N ALA A 260 -23.48 -5.75 15.60
CA ALA A 260 -22.69 -6.95 15.41
C ALA A 260 -21.18 -6.68 15.53
N ARG A 261 -20.47 -7.57 16.22
CA ARG A 261 -19.00 -7.57 16.33
C ARG A 261 -18.46 -8.93 15.91
N LEU A 262 -17.73 -8.94 14.81
CA LEU A 262 -16.97 -10.08 14.31
C LEU A 262 -15.51 -9.88 14.69
N ALA A 263 -14.93 -10.79 15.46
CA ALA A 263 -13.60 -10.63 16.01
C ALA A 263 -12.71 -11.86 15.86
N ASN A 264 -11.44 -11.70 15.48
CA ASN A 264 -10.47 -12.80 15.37
C ASN A 264 -10.95 -13.94 14.45
N LEU A 265 -11.67 -13.62 13.37
CA LEU A 265 -12.26 -14.60 12.46
C LEU A 265 -11.53 -14.62 11.12
N THR A 266 -11.49 -15.79 10.50
CA THR A 266 -11.01 -15.93 9.12
C THR A 266 -12.14 -16.40 8.21
N ASN A 267 -11.87 -16.46 6.91
CA ASN A 267 -12.81 -17.01 5.94
C ASN A 267 -13.17 -18.49 6.24
N ALA A 268 -12.37 -19.21 7.03
CA ALA A 268 -12.70 -20.56 7.50
C ALA A 268 -13.92 -20.58 8.44
N ASN A 269 -14.14 -19.50 9.18
CA ASN A 269 -15.30 -19.32 10.06
C ASN A 269 -16.48 -18.75 9.28
N LEU A 270 -16.24 -17.65 8.57
CA LEU A 270 -17.29 -16.85 7.93
C LEU A 270 -17.82 -17.49 6.63
N GLY A 271 -16.99 -18.25 5.93
CA GLY A 271 -17.31 -18.80 4.60
C GLY A 271 -18.51 -19.74 4.58
N GLY A 272 -18.94 -20.25 5.74
CA GLY A 272 -20.13 -21.10 5.88
C GLY A 272 -21.46 -20.35 5.79
N SER A 273 -21.54 -19.11 6.29
CA SER A 273 -22.82 -18.40 6.42
C SER A 273 -23.18 -17.70 5.11
N PRO A 274 -24.28 -17.92 4.40
CA PRO A 274 -24.51 -17.25 3.10
C PRO A 274 -24.70 -15.73 3.16
N ARG A 275 -25.10 -15.16 4.30
CA ARG A 275 -25.44 -13.74 4.46
C ARG A 275 -25.41 -13.34 5.93
N ILE A 276 -24.95 -12.12 6.21
CA ILE A 276 -24.89 -11.49 7.54
C ILE A 276 -25.47 -10.09 7.38
N THR A 277 -26.73 -9.90 7.77
CA THR A 277 -27.52 -8.70 7.50
C THR A 277 -27.90 -7.99 8.80
N GLY A 278 -27.79 -6.66 8.83
CA GLY A 278 -28.41 -5.85 9.90
C GLY A 278 -29.92 -5.84 9.74
N GLY A 279 -30.39 -5.58 8.51
CA GLY A 279 -31.80 -5.75 8.16
C GLY A 279 -32.42 -4.40 7.85
N VAL A 280 -33.53 -4.06 8.51
CA VAL A 280 -34.01 -2.66 8.52
C VAL A 280 -33.69 -2.05 9.86
N GLY A 281 -33.25 -0.79 9.90
CA GLY A 281 -32.87 -0.18 11.18
C GLY A 281 -31.68 0.74 11.01
N THR A 282 -31.09 1.20 12.11
CA THR A 282 -29.76 1.82 12.09
C THR A 282 -28.76 0.89 12.77
N ASP A 283 -28.06 0.12 11.95
CA ASP A 283 -27.25 -1.01 12.38
C ASP A 283 -25.76 -0.72 12.31
N ALA A 284 -25.00 -1.35 13.20
CA ALA A 284 -23.56 -1.23 13.28
C ALA A 284 -22.84 -2.58 13.17
N LEU A 285 -21.84 -2.67 12.28
CA LEU A 285 -20.97 -3.83 12.12
C LEU A 285 -19.50 -3.48 12.36
N VAL A 286 -18.86 -4.20 13.27
CA VAL A 286 -17.42 -4.09 13.53
C VAL A 286 -16.71 -5.36 13.11
N PHE A 287 -15.80 -5.24 12.15
CA PHE A 287 -14.74 -6.21 11.88
C PHE A 287 -13.52 -5.86 12.75
N ASP A 288 -13.12 -6.77 13.63
CA ASP A 288 -12.00 -6.60 14.54
C ASP A 288 -11.01 -7.77 14.37
N ASN A 289 -9.89 -7.56 13.68
CA ASN A 289 -8.98 -8.65 13.29
C ASN A 289 -9.70 -9.77 12.50
N VAL A 290 -10.39 -9.37 11.41
CA VAL A 290 -11.15 -10.30 10.55
C VAL A 290 -10.55 -10.37 9.15
N THR A 291 -10.33 -11.58 8.65
CA THR A 291 -10.00 -11.83 7.24
C THR A 291 -11.19 -12.48 6.52
N THR A 292 -11.78 -11.80 5.54
CA THR A 292 -12.91 -12.34 4.73
C THR A 292 -12.58 -12.38 3.24
N GLY A 293 -13.00 -13.47 2.58
CA GLY A 293 -12.80 -13.69 1.13
C GLY A 293 -13.87 -13.05 0.23
N GLY A 294 -14.90 -12.43 0.81
CA GLY A 294 -15.97 -11.75 0.06
C GLY A 294 -16.81 -10.86 0.98
N VAL A 295 -17.11 -9.64 0.52
CA VAL A 295 -17.91 -8.66 1.27
C VAL A 295 -19.38 -8.64 0.85
N ALA A 296 -19.73 -9.22 -0.30
CA ALA A 296 -21.11 -9.24 -0.82
C ALA A 296 -22.12 -9.95 0.10
N ARG A 297 -21.64 -10.70 1.09
CA ARG A 297 -22.42 -11.36 2.13
C ARG A 297 -22.95 -10.40 3.22
N PHE A 298 -22.39 -9.20 3.32
CA PHE A 298 -22.75 -8.21 4.34
C PHE A 298 -23.65 -7.14 3.70
N ASP A 299 -24.84 -6.93 4.26
CA ASP A 299 -25.80 -5.93 3.78
C ASP A 299 -26.69 -5.38 4.91
N GLY A 300 -27.35 -4.25 4.67
CA GLY A 300 -28.20 -3.59 5.67
C GLY A 300 -27.38 -3.08 6.86
N TRP A 301 -26.25 -2.43 6.60
CA TRP A 301 -25.40 -1.85 7.65
C TRP A 301 -25.14 -0.36 7.38
N GLU A 302 -25.43 0.50 8.35
CA GLU A 302 -25.27 1.95 8.28
C GLU A 302 -23.90 2.41 8.79
N ASP A 303 -23.35 1.72 9.79
CA ASP A 303 -22.06 2.04 10.41
C ASP A 303 -21.13 0.81 10.42
N VAL A 304 -20.29 0.72 9.39
CA VAL A 304 -19.29 -0.36 9.26
C VAL A 304 -17.92 0.14 9.71
N ARG A 305 -17.23 -0.63 10.54
CA ARG A 305 -15.84 -0.36 10.93
C ARG A 305 -14.96 -1.58 10.72
N ALA A 306 -13.77 -1.38 10.15
CA ALA A 306 -12.72 -2.39 10.08
C ALA A 306 -11.53 -1.93 10.92
N THR A 307 -11.21 -2.73 11.93
CA THR A 307 -10.19 -2.42 12.95
C THR A 307 -9.22 -3.58 13.17
N ASN A 308 -8.08 -3.26 13.77
CA ASN A 308 -7.09 -4.22 14.27
C ASN A 308 -6.64 -5.25 13.22
N ASP A 309 -6.00 -4.79 12.14
CA ASP A 309 -5.49 -5.62 11.03
C ASP A 309 -6.59 -6.43 10.30
N SER A 310 -7.81 -5.87 10.18
CA SER A 310 -8.85 -6.52 9.37
C SER A 310 -8.52 -6.46 7.88
N GLU A 311 -8.75 -7.55 7.18
CA GLU A 311 -8.47 -7.76 5.76
C GLU A 311 -9.75 -8.15 5.00
N LEU A 312 -10.28 -7.22 4.20
CA LEU A 312 -11.55 -7.41 3.51
C LEU A 312 -11.33 -7.54 2.00
N THR A 313 -11.62 -8.71 1.44
CA THR A 313 -11.57 -8.93 -0.01
C THR A 313 -12.90 -8.60 -0.65
N PHE A 314 -12.89 -7.65 -1.59
CA PHE A 314 -14.08 -7.22 -2.31
C PHE A 314 -14.32 -8.12 -3.52
N ASP A 315 -15.40 -8.90 -3.46
CA ASP A 315 -15.93 -9.74 -4.54
C ASP A 315 -17.06 -9.03 -5.34
N GLY A 316 -17.35 -7.78 -5.01
CA GLY A 316 -18.38 -6.96 -5.62
C GLY A 316 -18.52 -5.61 -4.91
N LEU A 317 -19.75 -5.09 -4.86
CA LEU A 317 -20.08 -3.89 -4.13
C LEU A 317 -20.48 -4.23 -2.69
N LEU A 318 -19.94 -3.50 -1.72
CA LEU A 318 -20.50 -3.41 -0.37
C LEU A 318 -21.60 -2.34 -0.39
N THR A 319 -22.85 -2.76 -0.20
CA THR A 319 -23.99 -1.85 -0.13
C THR A 319 -24.21 -1.42 1.31
N LEU A 320 -24.12 -0.12 1.58
CA LEU A 320 -24.37 0.46 2.89
C LEU A 320 -25.78 1.02 2.99
N GLY A 321 -26.39 0.82 4.15
CA GLY A 321 -27.78 1.18 4.41
C GLY A 321 -28.79 0.15 3.91
N ASP A 322 -30.07 0.49 4.10
CA ASP A 322 -31.23 -0.32 3.74
C ASP A 322 -32.35 0.53 3.09
N ALA A 323 -33.56 -0.03 2.97
CA ALA A 323 -34.71 0.67 2.37
C ALA A 323 -35.28 1.82 3.21
N GLY A 324 -35.03 1.85 4.52
CA GLY A 324 -35.39 2.88 5.48
C GLY A 324 -34.33 3.97 5.64
N THR A 325 -33.05 3.61 5.72
CA THR A 325 -31.92 4.55 5.94
C THR A 325 -31.28 5.07 4.66
N GLY A 326 -31.28 4.26 3.60
CA GLY A 326 -30.83 4.60 2.25
C GLY A 326 -29.32 4.61 2.04
N THR A 327 -28.51 4.79 3.08
CA THR A 327 -27.04 4.91 2.96
C THR A 327 -26.33 4.62 4.28
N GLY A 328 -24.99 4.61 4.25
CA GLY A 328 -24.17 4.45 5.45
C GLY A 328 -22.73 4.93 5.27
N ARG A 329 -21.92 4.60 6.27
CA ARG A 329 -20.51 4.96 6.41
C ARG A 329 -19.67 3.72 6.69
N PHE A 330 -18.51 3.66 6.06
CA PHE A 330 -17.46 2.67 6.36
C PHE A 330 -16.18 3.39 6.80
N GLU A 331 -15.70 3.08 8.00
CA GLU A 331 -14.39 3.51 8.53
C GLU A 331 -13.37 2.37 8.48
N LEU A 332 -12.28 2.58 7.73
CA LEU A 332 -11.12 1.70 7.68
C LEU A 332 -10.01 2.29 8.58
N ASP A 333 -9.62 1.58 9.63
CA ASP A 333 -8.54 2.03 10.53
C ASP A 333 -7.15 1.93 9.87
N ALA A 334 -6.13 2.51 10.51
CA ALA A 334 -4.78 2.59 9.95
C ALA A 334 -4.05 1.26 9.77
N SER A 335 -4.55 0.19 10.39
CA SER A 335 -3.95 -1.15 10.35
C SER A 335 -4.63 -2.07 9.32
N SER A 336 -5.87 -1.76 8.97
CA SER A 336 -6.73 -2.61 8.15
C SER A 336 -6.56 -2.36 6.65
N THR A 337 -6.89 -3.38 5.85
CA THR A 337 -6.71 -3.40 4.40
C THR A 337 -8.00 -3.79 3.67
N ILE A 338 -8.35 -3.02 2.64
CA ILE A 338 -9.31 -3.38 1.60
C ILE A 338 -8.53 -3.94 0.41
N PHE A 339 -8.86 -5.15 -0.03
CA PHE A 339 -8.36 -5.75 -1.25
C PHE A 339 -9.41 -5.62 -2.36
N GLY A 340 -9.14 -4.77 -3.35
CA GLY A 340 -10.07 -4.40 -4.42
C GLY A 340 -9.64 -4.82 -5.83
N GLY A 341 -8.50 -5.49 -6.00
CA GLY A 341 -7.98 -5.94 -7.29
C GLY A 341 -8.76 -7.12 -7.88
N GLY A 342 -8.75 -7.23 -9.20
CA GLY A 342 -9.22 -8.37 -10.00
C GLY A 342 -10.68 -8.31 -10.41
N LEU A 343 -11.43 -7.33 -9.90
CA LEU A 343 -12.84 -7.08 -10.16
C LEU A 343 -13.14 -5.58 -10.09
N GLN A 344 -14.35 -5.19 -10.53
CA GLN A 344 -14.87 -3.84 -10.32
C GLN A 344 -15.60 -3.78 -8.97
N GLY A 345 -14.81 -3.72 -7.89
CA GLY A 345 -15.32 -3.63 -6.52
C GLY A 345 -15.68 -2.19 -6.11
N GLY A 346 -16.32 -2.05 -4.95
CA GLY A 346 -16.62 -0.72 -4.45
C GLY A 346 -17.57 -0.67 -3.26
N ILE A 347 -17.88 0.54 -2.83
CA ILE A 347 -18.83 0.85 -1.76
C ILE A 347 -19.90 1.77 -2.34
N VAL A 348 -21.17 1.45 -2.11
CA VAL A 348 -22.31 2.23 -2.61
C VAL A 348 -23.39 2.36 -1.55
N ALA A 349 -24.21 3.40 -1.66
CA ALA A 349 -25.44 3.51 -0.89
C ALA A 349 -26.50 2.53 -1.40
N PHE A 350 -27.39 2.08 -0.53
CA PHE A 350 -28.55 1.28 -0.89
C PHE A 350 -29.49 2.01 -1.84
N THR A 351 -29.83 3.27 -1.51
CA THR A 351 -30.68 4.12 -2.34
C THR A 351 -29.86 4.75 -3.46
N ALA A 352 -30.17 4.37 -4.70
CA ALA A 352 -29.50 4.94 -5.87
C ALA A 352 -29.60 6.48 -5.90
N GLY A 353 -28.44 7.13 -5.99
CA GLY A 353 -28.31 8.60 -6.00
C GLY A 353 -28.03 9.22 -4.63
N GLU A 354 -28.12 8.45 -3.55
CA GLU A 354 -27.54 8.84 -2.26
C GLU A 354 -26.04 8.56 -2.22
N ARG A 355 -25.36 9.10 -1.20
CA ARG A 355 -23.91 9.04 -1.06
C ARG A 355 -23.54 8.17 0.14
N ALA A 356 -22.81 7.08 -0.11
CA ALA A 356 -22.09 6.37 0.95
C ALA A 356 -20.85 7.18 1.35
N THR A 357 -20.34 6.98 2.56
CA THR A 357 -19.06 7.59 2.98
C THR A 357 -18.01 6.51 3.27
N LEU A 358 -16.85 6.58 2.60
CA LEU A 358 -15.66 5.82 2.99
C LEU A 358 -14.65 6.74 3.68
N VAL A 359 -14.26 6.41 4.91
CA VAL A 359 -13.15 7.05 5.61
C VAL A 359 -11.96 6.10 5.66
N ASN A 360 -10.89 6.47 4.96
CA ASN A 360 -9.73 5.63 4.76
C ASN A 360 -8.53 6.12 5.58
N ALA A 361 -8.27 5.51 6.74
CA ALA A 361 -6.99 5.65 7.44
C ALA A 361 -6.01 4.50 7.10
N GLY A 362 -6.52 3.38 6.60
CA GLY A 362 -5.77 2.17 6.26
C GLY A 362 -5.31 2.11 4.81
N ARG A 363 -5.32 0.91 4.25
CA ARG A 363 -4.86 0.63 2.88
C ARG A 363 -6.00 0.18 1.97
N ILE A 364 -6.12 0.83 0.81
CA ILE A 364 -6.85 0.29 -0.34
C ILE A 364 -5.82 -0.27 -1.31
N ASP A 365 -5.86 -1.58 -1.51
CA ASP A 365 -4.93 -2.31 -2.36
C ASP A 365 -5.63 -2.83 -3.62
N LEU A 366 -5.22 -2.32 -4.78
CA LEU A 366 -5.70 -2.82 -6.07
C LEU A 366 -4.72 -3.80 -6.72
N THR A 367 -3.56 -4.04 -6.10
CA THR A 367 -2.46 -4.86 -6.65
C THR A 367 -2.57 -6.35 -6.33
N ASN A 368 -3.62 -6.74 -5.59
CA ASN A 368 -3.80 -8.09 -5.06
C ASN A 368 -4.31 -9.12 -6.10
N SER A 369 -4.51 -8.71 -7.36
CA SER A 369 -4.98 -9.56 -8.47
C SER A 369 -3.86 -10.02 -9.42
N GLY A 370 -2.61 -9.66 -9.10
CA GLY A 370 -1.44 -9.84 -9.95
C GLY A 370 -1.06 -8.54 -10.67
N ASN A 371 0.16 -8.48 -11.20
CA ASN A 371 0.75 -7.26 -11.77
C ASN A 371 0.18 -6.92 -13.17
N ALA A 372 -1.14 -6.75 -13.27
CA ALA A 372 -1.89 -6.53 -14.50
C ALA A 372 -2.85 -5.33 -14.35
N PRO A 373 -2.42 -4.12 -14.74
CA PRO A 373 -3.21 -2.92 -14.53
C PRO A 373 -4.56 -2.91 -15.25
N GLY A 374 -5.54 -2.25 -14.63
CA GLY A 374 -6.88 -2.02 -15.19
C GLY A 374 -8.00 -2.21 -14.18
N ASP A 375 -7.68 -2.52 -12.93
CA ASP A 375 -8.64 -2.67 -11.85
C ASP A 375 -9.23 -1.32 -11.43
N SER A 376 -10.46 -1.34 -10.93
CA SER A 376 -11.13 -0.13 -10.46
C SER A 376 -11.91 -0.37 -9.19
N PHE A 377 -11.69 0.49 -8.20
CA PHE A 377 -12.47 0.50 -6.96
C PHE A 377 -13.34 1.75 -6.90
N THR A 378 -14.66 1.58 -6.78
CA THR A 378 -15.61 2.69 -6.84
C THR A 378 -16.14 3.05 -5.45
N VAL A 379 -16.07 4.32 -5.11
CA VAL A 379 -16.77 4.91 -3.96
C VAL A 379 -17.95 5.72 -4.50
N GLY A 380 -19.14 5.15 -4.39
CA GLY A 380 -20.42 5.80 -4.73
C GLY A 380 -20.84 6.80 -3.67
N GLY A 381 -20.07 7.88 -3.53
CA GLY A 381 -20.30 8.94 -2.55
C GLY A 381 -19.00 9.59 -2.08
N ASP A 382 -18.94 9.95 -0.81
CA ASP A 382 -17.86 10.76 -0.24
C ASP A 382 -16.66 9.88 0.15
N TYR A 383 -15.45 10.31 -0.23
CA TYR A 383 -14.19 9.67 0.13
C TYR A 383 -13.38 10.61 1.03
N VAL A 384 -13.05 10.16 2.24
CA VAL A 384 -12.28 10.95 3.20
C VAL A 384 -10.98 10.23 3.52
N GLY A 385 -9.88 10.72 2.94
CA GLY A 385 -8.54 10.24 3.30
C GLY A 385 -8.14 10.72 4.70
N ASN A 386 -7.68 9.82 5.56
CA ASN A 386 -7.20 10.13 6.90
C ASN A 386 -5.76 9.62 7.08
N ASN A 387 -4.86 10.06 6.18
CA ASN A 387 -3.50 9.54 6.01
C ASN A 387 -3.46 8.06 5.59
N GLY A 388 -4.51 7.59 4.91
CA GLY A 388 -4.54 6.25 4.33
C GLY A 388 -3.68 6.13 3.07
N LEU A 389 -3.58 4.90 2.55
CA LEU A 389 -2.83 4.53 1.36
C LEU A 389 -3.76 4.02 0.26
N LEU A 390 -3.38 4.32 -0.99
CA LEU A 390 -3.92 3.72 -2.20
C LEU A 390 -2.74 3.08 -2.96
N LEU A 391 -2.81 1.77 -3.20
CA LEU A 391 -1.82 1.04 -3.99
C LEU A 391 -2.43 0.64 -5.34
N ILE A 392 -1.70 0.95 -6.41
CA ILE A 392 -2.10 0.72 -7.79
C ILE A 392 -0.95 0.15 -8.62
N ASP A 393 -1.27 -0.79 -9.50
CA ASP A 393 -0.39 -1.20 -10.58
C ASP A 393 -0.60 -0.26 -11.77
N THR A 394 0.50 0.22 -12.34
CA THR A 394 0.49 1.13 -13.49
C THR A 394 1.58 0.74 -14.47
N VAL A 395 1.25 0.63 -15.76
CA VAL A 395 2.27 0.62 -16.81
C VAL A 395 2.79 2.05 -16.94
N LEU A 396 3.98 2.36 -16.43
CA LEU A 396 4.51 3.71 -16.59
C LEU A 396 4.96 3.97 -18.05
N GLY A 397 4.26 4.88 -18.73
CA GLY A 397 4.44 5.19 -20.15
C GLY A 397 3.81 6.54 -20.54
N ASP A 398 3.11 6.58 -21.68
CA ASP A 398 2.41 7.76 -22.18
C ASP A 398 0.96 7.87 -21.65
N ASP A 399 0.17 8.83 -22.18
CA ASP A 399 -1.22 9.08 -21.76
C ASP A 399 -2.17 7.87 -21.94
N ALA A 400 -1.83 6.91 -22.80
CA ALA A 400 -2.66 5.73 -23.08
C ALA A 400 -2.34 4.55 -22.15
N SER A 401 -1.41 4.73 -21.20
CA SER A 401 -0.98 3.67 -20.32
C SER A 401 -2.10 3.18 -19.41
N LEU A 402 -2.12 1.85 -19.20
CA LEU A 402 -3.07 1.22 -18.29
C LEU A 402 -2.64 1.43 -16.84
N SER A 403 -3.61 1.71 -15.99
CA SER A 403 -3.44 1.85 -14.54
C SER A 403 -4.68 1.31 -13.85
N ASP A 404 -4.49 0.80 -12.64
CA ASP A 404 -5.59 0.71 -11.70
C ASP A 404 -6.02 2.11 -11.27
N LYS A 405 -7.27 2.24 -10.82
CA LYS A 405 -7.83 3.53 -10.43
C LYS A 405 -8.82 3.45 -9.28
N LEU A 406 -8.81 4.50 -8.46
CA LEU A 406 -9.92 4.81 -7.55
C LEU A 406 -10.95 5.67 -8.29
N VAL A 407 -12.22 5.28 -8.26
CA VAL A 407 -13.33 6.02 -8.87
C VAL A 407 -14.19 6.63 -7.76
N ILE A 408 -14.45 7.93 -7.84
CA ILE A 408 -15.35 8.67 -6.96
C ILE A 408 -16.59 9.03 -7.77
N ASP A 409 -17.75 8.50 -7.41
CA ASP A 409 -19.00 8.70 -8.14
C ASP A 409 -19.99 9.54 -7.33
N GLY A 410 -20.30 10.74 -7.81
CA GLY A 410 -21.34 11.61 -7.28
C GLY A 410 -21.03 12.33 -5.95
N GLY A 411 -19.94 12.00 -5.25
CA GLY A 411 -19.55 12.59 -3.96
C GLY A 411 -18.25 13.39 -3.96
N ASP A 412 -17.73 13.69 -2.76
CA ASP A 412 -16.56 14.56 -2.58
C ASP A 412 -15.36 13.79 -2.01
N ALA A 413 -14.20 13.89 -2.67
CA ALA A 413 -12.93 13.37 -2.17
C ALA A 413 -12.19 14.45 -1.36
N SER A 414 -11.88 14.18 -0.10
CA SER A 414 -11.27 15.13 0.83
C SER A 414 -10.21 14.47 1.72
N GLY A 415 -9.58 15.25 2.59
CA GLY A 415 -8.54 14.74 3.50
C GLY A 415 -7.20 14.52 2.80
N THR A 416 -6.46 13.47 3.19
CA THR A 416 -5.13 13.12 2.65
C THR A 416 -4.98 11.61 2.45
N THR A 417 -4.50 11.20 1.28
CA THR A 417 -4.20 9.82 0.91
C THR A 417 -2.87 9.74 0.16
N GLY A 418 -1.97 8.85 0.60
CA GLY A 418 -0.73 8.53 -0.08
C GLY A 418 -0.95 7.52 -1.20
N VAL A 419 -0.54 7.85 -2.42
CA VAL A 419 -0.63 6.95 -3.58
C VAL A 419 0.72 6.29 -3.82
N THR A 420 0.74 4.96 -3.77
CA THR A 420 1.91 4.15 -4.13
C THR A 420 1.67 3.52 -5.48
N VAL A 421 2.56 3.83 -6.42
CA VAL A 421 2.50 3.36 -7.81
C VAL A 421 3.50 2.23 -7.99
N ILE A 422 3.03 1.06 -8.41
CA ILE A 422 3.87 -0.09 -8.75
C ILE A 422 3.98 -0.16 -10.28
N ASN A 423 5.21 -0.11 -10.80
CA ASN A 423 5.41 -0.17 -12.25
C ASN A 423 5.19 -1.60 -12.78
N ALA A 424 4.12 -1.79 -13.55
CA ALA A 424 3.73 -3.05 -14.16
C ALA A 424 4.43 -3.30 -15.51
N GLY A 425 5.77 -3.17 -15.53
CA GLY A 425 6.58 -3.40 -16.72
C GLY A 425 6.57 -2.25 -17.75
N GLY A 426 6.14 -1.05 -17.35
CA GLY A 426 6.32 0.17 -18.14
C GLY A 426 7.78 0.50 -18.37
N THR A 427 8.07 1.18 -19.48
CA THR A 427 9.43 1.56 -19.92
C THR A 427 9.72 3.04 -19.82
N GLY A 428 8.72 3.84 -19.41
CA GLY A 428 8.76 5.30 -19.47
C GLY A 428 8.21 5.84 -20.78
N GLY A 429 7.79 7.10 -20.75
CA GLY A 429 7.26 7.80 -21.90
C GLY A 429 6.75 9.19 -21.52
N ALA A 430 6.72 10.10 -22.49
CA ALA A 430 6.17 11.44 -22.31
C ALA A 430 4.63 11.42 -22.34
N THR A 431 3.99 11.94 -21.30
CA THR A 431 2.55 12.19 -21.26
C THR A 431 2.25 13.55 -21.89
N GLN A 432 1.72 13.61 -23.10
CA GLN A 432 1.52 14.84 -23.88
C GLN A 432 0.13 15.47 -23.69
N GLN A 433 -0.80 14.78 -23.03
CA GLN A 433 -2.19 15.21 -22.87
C GLN A 433 -2.57 15.33 -21.39
N ASN A 434 -3.47 14.47 -20.91
CA ASN A 434 -3.95 14.49 -19.54
C ASN A 434 -2.99 13.80 -18.57
N GLY A 435 -2.16 12.86 -19.03
CA GLY A 435 -1.45 11.92 -18.17
C GLY A 435 -2.19 10.59 -17.98
N ILE A 436 -1.57 9.70 -17.20
CA ILE A 436 -2.09 8.38 -16.85
C ILE A 436 -3.12 8.55 -15.73
N LEU A 437 -4.38 8.19 -15.98
CA LEU A 437 -5.48 8.38 -15.03
C LEU A 437 -5.38 7.40 -13.86
N ILE A 438 -5.37 7.90 -12.63
CA ILE A 438 -5.27 7.07 -11.43
C ILE A 438 -6.38 7.33 -10.39
N VAL A 439 -7.00 8.52 -10.43
CA VAL A 439 -8.24 8.79 -9.70
C VAL A 439 -9.22 9.44 -10.67
N GLU A 440 -10.41 8.86 -10.78
CA GLU A 440 -11.46 9.33 -11.66
C GLU A 440 -12.64 9.86 -10.86
N ALA A 441 -13.06 11.09 -11.11
CA ALA A 441 -14.26 11.70 -10.56
C ALA A 441 -15.36 11.66 -11.63
N VAL A 442 -16.48 11.00 -11.32
CA VAL A 442 -17.65 10.84 -12.19
C VAL A 442 -18.93 11.25 -11.46
N GLY A 443 -20.06 11.30 -12.17
CA GLY A 443 -21.36 11.61 -11.53
C GLY A 443 -21.47 13.03 -10.94
N GLY A 444 -20.56 13.95 -11.29
CA GLY A 444 -20.49 15.28 -10.67
C GLY A 444 -19.68 15.33 -9.38
N ALA A 445 -18.89 14.29 -9.09
CA ALA A 445 -17.98 14.24 -7.98
C ALA A 445 -16.94 15.38 -8.01
N THR A 446 -16.48 15.80 -6.83
CA THR A 446 -15.39 16.77 -6.69
C THR A 446 -14.23 16.19 -5.88
N THR A 447 -13.02 16.71 -6.06
CA THR A 447 -11.83 16.29 -5.33
C THR A 447 -11.09 17.51 -4.77
N ALA A 448 -10.76 17.51 -3.49
CA ALA A 448 -9.97 18.57 -2.87
C ALA A 448 -8.51 18.52 -3.35
N SER A 449 -7.83 19.65 -3.47
CA SER A 449 -6.44 19.70 -3.95
C SER A 449 -5.44 18.94 -3.08
N GLY A 450 -5.76 18.68 -1.80
CA GLY A 450 -4.92 17.90 -0.88
C GLY A 450 -5.31 16.42 -0.76
N ALA A 451 -6.35 15.97 -1.47
CA ALA A 451 -6.93 14.63 -1.27
C ALA A 451 -5.94 13.49 -1.56
N PHE A 452 -5.03 13.69 -2.51
CA PHE A 452 -4.06 12.68 -2.96
C PHE A 452 -2.66 13.28 -3.12
N ALA A 453 -1.65 12.52 -2.72
CA ALA A 453 -0.23 12.83 -2.94
C ALA A 453 0.54 11.54 -3.24
N LEU A 454 1.64 11.60 -3.99
CA LEU A 454 2.51 10.44 -4.15
C LEU A 454 3.18 10.10 -2.81
N ASN A 455 3.15 8.81 -2.45
CA ASN A 455 3.82 8.31 -1.25
C ASN A 455 5.33 8.18 -1.46
N HIS A 456 5.76 7.92 -2.71
CA HIS A 456 7.16 7.75 -3.10
C HIS A 456 7.43 8.38 -4.48
N ARG A 457 8.71 8.54 -4.79
CA ARG A 457 9.18 8.95 -6.12
C ARG A 457 8.73 7.93 -7.18
N VAL A 458 8.23 8.41 -8.32
CA VAL A 458 7.79 7.56 -9.44
C VAL A 458 8.61 7.92 -10.67
N ALA A 459 9.52 7.05 -11.09
CA ALA A 459 10.36 7.26 -12.26
C ALA A 459 10.59 5.94 -13.01
N VAL A 460 10.81 6.04 -14.32
CA VAL A 460 11.21 4.91 -15.18
C VAL A 460 11.77 5.43 -16.50
N GLY A 461 12.76 4.74 -17.07
CA GLY A 461 13.41 5.21 -18.29
C GLY A 461 14.05 6.58 -18.07
N ALA A 462 13.84 7.50 -19.00
CA ALA A 462 14.30 8.88 -18.87
C ALA A 462 13.41 9.78 -17.98
N TYR A 463 12.21 9.31 -17.59
CA TYR A 463 11.14 10.19 -17.11
C TYR A 463 10.89 10.10 -15.60
N GLU A 464 10.61 11.27 -15.02
CA GLU A 464 10.03 11.44 -13.69
C GLU A 464 8.53 11.69 -13.82
N TYR A 465 7.71 10.98 -13.05
CA TYR A 465 6.26 11.13 -13.03
C TYR A 465 5.82 11.83 -11.74
N PHE A 466 5.07 12.91 -11.89
CA PHE A 466 4.43 13.61 -10.79
C PHE A 466 2.92 13.47 -10.85
N LEU A 467 2.26 13.61 -9.71
CA LEU A 467 0.82 13.57 -9.59
C LEU A 467 0.22 14.97 -9.77
N PHE A 468 -0.71 15.10 -10.72
CA PHE A 468 -1.42 16.34 -11.02
C PHE A 468 -2.92 16.16 -10.85
N ARG A 469 -3.55 17.12 -10.17
CA ARG A 469 -5.00 17.28 -10.17
C ARG A 469 -5.43 18.04 -11.44
N GLY A 470 -6.42 17.50 -12.12
CA GLY A 470 -7.04 18.07 -13.31
C GLY A 470 -6.31 17.72 -14.60
N GLY A 471 -7.05 17.32 -15.62
CA GLY A 471 -6.54 17.12 -16.99
C GLY A 471 -6.38 18.43 -17.77
N THR A 472 -5.80 18.35 -18.97
CA THR A 472 -5.78 19.42 -19.97
C THR A 472 -7.08 19.48 -20.78
N THR A 473 -7.86 18.39 -20.79
CA THR A 473 -9.19 18.31 -21.43
C THR A 473 -10.28 18.91 -20.53
N ALA A 474 -11.16 19.74 -21.10
CA ALA A 474 -12.29 20.32 -20.37
C ALA A 474 -13.17 19.23 -19.72
N GLY A 475 -13.60 19.46 -18.47
CA GLY A 475 -14.43 18.52 -17.70
C GLY A 475 -13.63 17.48 -16.90
N THR A 476 -12.31 17.46 -16.99
CA THR A 476 -11.44 16.53 -16.23
C THR A 476 -10.77 17.17 -15.01
N GLY A 477 -11.26 18.33 -14.57
CA GLY A 477 -10.63 19.15 -13.52
C GLY A 477 -10.57 18.48 -12.13
N GLU A 478 -11.42 17.48 -11.92
CA GLU A 478 -11.56 16.74 -10.66
C GLU A 478 -10.78 15.41 -10.65
N ASN A 479 -10.26 14.98 -11.80
CA ASN A 479 -9.48 13.75 -11.94
C ASN A 479 -8.02 13.93 -11.52
N TRP A 480 -7.31 12.84 -11.26
CA TRP A 480 -5.89 12.85 -10.93
C TRP A 480 -5.09 11.97 -11.88
N TYR A 481 -3.95 12.51 -12.31
CA TYR A 481 -3.12 11.92 -13.35
C TYR A 481 -1.64 11.89 -12.96
N LEU A 482 -0.95 10.80 -13.30
CA LEU A 482 0.52 10.80 -13.36
C LEU A 482 0.96 11.46 -14.67
N ARG A 483 1.90 12.41 -14.59
CA ARG A 483 2.50 13.06 -15.77
C ARG A 483 4.00 13.10 -15.69
N SER A 484 4.61 12.87 -16.85
CA SER A 484 6.03 13.06 -17.13
C SER A 484 6.31 14.31 -17.97
N THR A 485 5.31 15.18 -18.12
CA THR A 485 5.48 16.50 -18.73
C THR A 485 4.69 17.58 -17.97
N LEU A 486 5.11 18.84 -18.13
CA LEU A 486 4.29 19.98 -17.76
C LEU A 486 3.57 20.53 -19.00
N PRO A 487 2.26 20.82 -18.90
CA PRO A 487 1.55 21.59 -19.92
C PRO A 487 2.11 23.01 -20.01
N PRO A 488 1.85 23.75 -21.11
CA PRO A 488 2.41 25.07 -21.28
C PRO A 488 1.92 26.00 -20.17
N PRO A 489 2.76 26.94 -19.69
CA PRO A 489 2.30 27.95 -18.75
C PRO A 489 1.12 28.73 -19.37
N PRO A 490 0.08 29.07 -18.60
CA PRO A 490 -1.05 29.81 -19.12
C PRO A 490 -0.57 31.12 -19.74
N GLU A 491 -1.09 31.43 -20.93
CA GLU A 491 -0.74 32.64 -21.67
C GLU A 491 -0.98 33.86 -20.75
N PRO A 492 0.00 34.79 -20.61
CA PRO A 492 -0.16 35.92 -19.73
C PRO A 492 -1.44 36.67 -20.11
N ALA A 493 -2.31 36.88 -19.12
CA ALA A 493 -3.55 37.61 -19.33
C ALA A 493 -3.20 38.95 -20.01
N PRO A 494 -3.90 39.34 -21.09
CA PRO A 494 -3.63 40.62 -21.74
C PRO A 494 -3.68 41.73 -20.69
N GLU A 495 -2.63 42.56 -20.65
CA GLU A 495 -2.59 43.72 -19.75
C GLU A 495 -3.92 44.46 -19.87
N PRO A 496 -4.62 44.77 -18.75
CA PRO A 496 -5.84 45.53 -18.83
C PRO A 496 -5.54 46.86 -19.52
N GLU A 497 -6.14 47.11 -20.68
CA GLU A 497 -6.05 48.40 -21.35
C GLU A 497 -6.45 49.48 -20.33
N THR A 498 -5.52 50.39 -20.01
CA THR A 498 -5.81 51.51 -19.12
C THR A 498 -6.96 52.33 -19.73
N PRO A 499 -8.11 52.49 -19.05
CA PRO A 499 -9.17 53.35 -19.55
C PRO A 499 -8.69 54.80 -19.57
N PRO A 500 -9.09 55.62 -20.57
CA PRO A 500 -8.74 57.04 -20.59
C PRO A 500 -9.28 57.75 -19.33
N PRO A 501 -8.59 58.80 -18.82
CA PRO A 501 -8.91 59.42 -17.54
C PRO A 501 -10.32 60.05 -17.54
N PRO A 502 -11.06 59.96 -16.41
CA PRO A 502 -12.41 60.51 -16.31
C PRO A 502 -12.40 62.05 -16.18
N GLU A 503 -13.35 62.70 -16.85
CA GLU A 503 -13.62 64.14 -16.70
C GLU A 503 -14.31 64.43 -15.34
N PRO A 504 -14.02 65.55 -14.64
CA PRO A 504 -14.51 65.78 -13.28
C PRO A 504 -16.02 66.05 -13.21
N ALA A 505 -16.72 65.38 -12.29
CA ALA A 505 -18.14 65.57 -12.01
C ALA A 505 -18.44 66.87 -11.21
N PRO A 506 -19.56 67.57 -11.49
CA PRO A 506 -19.98 68.76 -10.73
C PRO A 506 -20.78 68.44 -9.45
N ALA A 507 -20.69 69.34 -8.47
CA ALA A 507 -21.26 69.23 -7.12
C ALA A 507 -22.80 69.44 -7.05
N PRO A 508 -23.49 68.88 -6.02
CA PRO A 508 -24.96 68.83 -5.93
C PRO A 508 -25.63 70.10 -5.36
N PRO A 509 -26.89 70.42 -5.73
CA PRO A 509 -27.67 71.48 -5.09
C PRO A 509 -28.67 71.00 -4.01
N VAL A 510 -29.08 71.96 -3.17
CA VAL A 510 -29.78 71.88 -1.88
C VAL A 510 -31.32 71.88 -2.01
N LEU A 511 -32.01 71.22 -1.06
CA LEU A 511 -33.47 71.08 -0.93
C LEU A 511 -34.16 72.27 -0.23
N THR A 512 -35.36 72.65 -0.69
CA THR A 512 -36.43 73.34 0.11
C THR A 512 -37.85 72.99 -0.42
N PRO A 513 -38.92 73.13 0.41
CA PRO A 513 -40.12 72.27 0.40
C PRO A 513 -41.42 72.94 -0.09
N PRO A 514 -42.54 72.18 -0.21
CA PRO A 514 -43.85 72.74 0.15
C PRO A 514 -44.77 71.78 0.96
N ALA A 515 -45.79 72.39 1.60
CA ALA A 515 -46.81 71.82 2.50
C ALA A 515 -48.20 71.68 1.81
N PRO A 516 -49.35 71.44 2.50
CA PRO A 516 -50.06 70.16 2.60
C PRO A 516 -51.51 70.12 2.02
N ASP A 517 -52.20 68.97 2.25
CA ASP A 517 -53.64 68.59 2.17
C ASP A 517 -54.22 68.01 0.85
N PRO A 518 -55.33 67.20 0.87
CA PRO A 518 -56.13 66.66 1.98
C PRO A 518 -56.38 65.13 1.96
N ALA A 519 -57.03 64.63 3.02
CA ALA A 519 -57.46 63.23 3.23
C ALA A 519 -58.60 62.74 2.30
N PRO A 520 -58.65 61.43 1.98
CA PRO A 520 -59.87 60.73 1.62
C PRO A 520 -60.36 59.75 2.71
N GLU A 521 -61.68 59.59 2.73
CA GLU A 521 -62.53 58.79 3.61
C GLU A 521 -62.28 57.26 3.59
N PRO A 522 -62.75 56.52 4.62
CA PRO A 522 -62.49 55.10 4.79
C PRO A 522 -63.39 54.22 3.92
N LEU A 523 -62.81 53.19 3.29
CA LEU A 523 -63.52 52.06 2.69
C LEU A 523 -63.76 50.96 3.76
N PRO A 524 -64.89 50.24 3.71
CA PRO A 524 -65.30 49.28 4.74
C PRO A 524 -64.43 48.00 4.74
N PRO A 525 -64.35 47.29 5.89
CA PRO A 525 -63.52 46.10 6.03
C PRO A 525 -64.05 44.94 5.17
N GLU A 526 -63.12 44.32 4.45
CA GLU A 526 -63.32 43.06 3.74
C GLU A 526 -63.43 41.89 4.75
N PRO A 527 -64.30 40.88 4.53
CA PRO A 527 -64.51 39.80 5.47
C PRO A 527 -63.26 38.92 5.62
N PRO A 528 -62.98 38.36 6.82
CA PRO A 528 -61.89 37.42 7.00
C PRO A 528 -62.11 36.16 6.16
N ALA A 529 -61.03 35.68 5.54
CA ALA A 529 -61.00 34.39 4.86
C ALA A 529 -61.37 33.25 5.83
N PRO A 530 -62.14 32.24 5.38
CA PRO A 530 -62.47 31.09 6.20
C PRO A 530 -61.21 30.29 6.55
N PRO A 531 -61.16 29.68 7.76
CA PRO A 531 -60.02 28.87 8.19
C PRO A 531 -59.83 27.64 7.28
N PRO A 532 -58.59 27.14 7.14
CA PRO A 532 -58.33 25.88 6.44
C PRO A 532 -59.13 24.74 7.07
N ALA A 533 -59.62 23.82 6.24
CA ALA A 533 -60.24 22.60 6.71
C ALA A 533 -59.26 21.80 7.60
N PRO A 534 -59.73 21.13 8.67
CA PRO A 534 -58.88 20.24 9.45
C PRO A 534 -58.30 19.15 8.56
N ALA A 535 -57.00 18.90 8.71
CA ALA A 535 -56.38 17.69 8.19
C ALA A 535 -57.13 16.46 8.74
N PRO A 536 -57.28 15.37 7.98
CA PRO A 536 -57.76 14.10 8.53
C PRO A 536 -56.85 13.70 9.69
N GLU A 537 -57.46 13.25 10.79
CA GLU A 537 -56.71 12.66 11.90
C GLU A 537 -55.83 11.51 11.38
N PRO A 538 -54.60 11.35 11.90
CA PRO A 538 -53.80 10.15 11.65
C PRO A 538 -54.65 8.92 11.95
N PRO A 539 -54.57 7.84 11.14
CA PRO A 539 -55.16 6.57 11.56
C PRO A 539 -54.63 6.23 12.96
N PRO A 540 -55.48 5.71 13.86
CA PRO A 540 -55.03 5.31 15.17
C PRO A 540 -53.85 4.35 15.04
N PRO A 541 -52.85 4.40 15.94
CA PRO A 541 -51.80 3.40 15.97
C PRO A 541 -52.45 2.01 16.01
N PRO A 542 -51.82 0.99 15.38
CA PRO A 542 -52.29 -0.37 15.50
C PRO A 542 -52.48 -0.69 16.99
N PRO A 543 -53.53 -1.43 17.36
CA PRO A 543 -53.74 -1.83 18.75
C PRO A 543 -52.47 -2.51 19.27
N GLU A 544 -52.11 -2.14 20.50
CA GLU A 544 -51.18 -2.88 21.37
C GLU A 544 -51.41 -4.39 21.19
N PRO A 545 -50.35 -5.23 21.15
CA PRO A 545 -50.50 -6.66 20.95
C PRO A 545 -51.49 -7.21 21.99
N THR A 546 -52.58 -7.75 21.48
CA THR A 546 -53.51 -8.56 22.26
C THR A 546 -52.76 -9.78 22.81
N PRO A 547 -53.11 -10.29 24.00
CA PRO A 547 -52.50 -11.48 24.63
C PRO A 547 -52.89 -12.80 23.93
N ASP A 548 -53.06 -12.78 22.61
CA ASP A 548 -53.24 -13.93 21.75
C ASP A 548 -51.96 -14.18 20.91
N ASN A 549 -50.78 -13.84 21.44
CA ASN A 549 -49.53 -14.30 20.84
C ASN A 549 -49.33 -15.74 21.31
N PRO A 550 -49.50 -16.76 20.44
CA PRO A 550 -49.18 -18.12 20.84
C PRO A 550 -47.70 -18.16 21.20
N ASP A 551 -47.35 -18.89 22.27
CA ASP A 551 -45.96 -19.17 22.60
C ASP A 551 -45.19 -19.51 21.30
N PRO A 552 -43.98 -18.96 21.09
CA PRO A 552 -43.16 -19.36 19.97
C PRO A 552 -42.98 -20.88 20.04
N VAL A 553 -43.57 -21.58 19.06
CA VAL A 553 -43.50 -23.04 18.96
C VAL A 553 -42.41 -23.37 17.97
N ASP A 554 -41.42 -24.18 18.37
CA ASP A 554 -40.49 -24.76 17.40
C ASP A 554 -41.30 -25.55 16.34
N PRO A 555 -41.30 -25.13 15.06
CA PRO A 555 -42.07 -25.80 14.02
C PRO A 555 -41.42 -27.11 13.57
N ALA A 556 -40.23 -27.44 14.06
CA ALA A 556 -39.56 -28.69 13.71
C ALA A 556 -40.35 -29.91 14.21
N PRO A 557 -40.41 -31.00 13.41
CA PRO A 557 -41.10 -32.23 13.83
C PRO A 557 -40.45 -32.78 15.11
N PRO A 558 -41.08 -33.64 15.93
CA PRO A 558 -40.44 -34.25 17.11
C PRO A 558 -39.18 -35.09 16.79
N VAL A 559 -38.18 -35.14 17.67
CA VAL A 559 -37.02 -36.05 17.59
C VAL A 559 -37.43 -37.39 18.19
N THR A 560 -36.99 -38.48 17.58
CA THR A 560 -37.14 -39.83 18.12
C THR A 560 -35.81 -40.41 18.60
N GLU A 561 -35.85 -41.44 19.46
CA GLU A 561 -34.66 -42.17 19.92
C GLU A 561 -33.78 -42.69 18.76
N THR A 562 -34.38 -42.97 17.61
CA THR A 562 -33.68 -43.52 16.44
C THR A 562 -33.05 -42.47 15.53
N ASP A 563 -33.32 -41.18 15.75
CA ASP A 563 -32.78 -40.13 14.91
C ASP A 563 -31.25 -40.00 15.12
N PRO A 564 -30.46 -40.09 14.04
CA PRO A 564 -29.02 -39.93 14.15
C PRO A 564 -28.68 -38.51 14.63
N PRO A 565 -27.57 -38.32 15.36
CA PRO A 565 -27.08 -36.98 15.65
C PRO A 565 -26.80 -36.24 14.34
N PRO A 566 -26.90 -34.90 14.33
CA PRO A 566 -26.38 -34.06 13.26
C PRO A 566 -25.01 -34.59 12.83
N ALA A 567 -24.82 -34.73 11.52
CA ALA A 567 -23.54 -35.19 11.01
C ALA A 567 -22.45 -34.24 11.54
N PRO A 568 -21.33 -34.75 12.10
CA PRO A 568 -20.23 -33.89 12.49
C PRO A 568 -19.75 -33.15 11.25
N THR A 569 -19.91 -31.84 11.25
CA THR A 569 -19.58 -31.02 10.09
C THR A 569 -18.08 -31.10 9.84
N PRO A 570 -17.63 -31.20 8.56
CA PRO A 570 -16.20 -31.25 8.26
C PRO A 570 -15.50 -30.06 8.90
N ALA A 571 -14.43 -30.33 9.65
CA ALA A 571 -13.54 -29.25 10.08
C ALA A 571 -13.08 -28.49 8.81
N PRO A 572 -13.11 -27.15 8.81
CA PRO A 572 -12.63 -26.38 7.66
C PRO A 572 -11.19 -26.80 7.34
N GLU A 573 -10.84 -26.80 6.06
CA GLU A 573 -9.44 -26.98 5.68
C GLU A 573 -8.61 -25.92 6.42
N PRO A 574 -7.48 -26.31 7.04
CA PRO A 574 -6.61 -25.35 7.71
C PRO A 574 -6.25 -24.25 6.72
N ALA A 575 -6.54 -23.00 7.08
CA ALA A 575 -6.04 -21.86 6.33
C ALA A 575 -4.50 -22.00 6.22
N PRO A 576 -3.90 -21.79 5.04
CA PRO A 576 -2.46 -21.67 4.97
C PRO A 576 -2.01 -20.58 5.93
N GLU A 577 -0.97 -20.87 6.72
CA GLU A 577 -0.35 -19.91 7.63
C GLU A 577 0.03 -18.67 6.80
N PRO A 578 -0.54 -17.48 7.08
CA PRO A 578 -0.20 -16.28 6.32
C PRO A 578 1.30 -16.03 6.46
N GLU A 579 2.00 -15.82 5.34
CA GLU A 579 3.29 -15.14 5.44
C GLU A 579 3.00 -13.77 6.05
N ALA A 580 3.67 -13.47 7.17
CA ALA A 580 3.56 -12.15 7.79
C ALA A 580 3.81 -11.10 6.71
N PRO A 581 2.85 -10.21 6.42
CA PRO A 581 3.07 -9.18 5.43
C PRO A 581 4.30 -8.37 5.86
N PRO A 582 5.19 -8.01 4.92
CA PRO A 582 6.27 -7.10 5.24
C PRO A 582 5.67 -5.84 5.88
N PRO A 583 6.29 -5.31 6.96
CA PRO A 583 5.77 -4.13 7.63
C PRO A 583 5.56 -3.02 6.59
N PRO A 584 4.42 -2.32 6.62
CA PRO A 584 4.18 -1.22 5.70
C PRO A 584 5.33 -0.23 5.82
N PRO A 585 5.90 0.26 4.70
CA PRO A 585 6.88 1.33 4.75
C PRO A 585 6.26 2.51 5.50
N GLU A 586 6.97 3.04 6.49
CA GLU A 586 6.53 4.22 7.22
C GLU A 586 6.23 5.35 6.21
N PRO A 587 5.03 5.95 6.23
CA PRO A 587 4.74 7.08 5.38
C PRO A 587 5.71 8.22 5.72
N PRO A 588 6.24 8.93 4.71
CA PRO A 588 7.11 10.08 4.97
C PRO A 588 6.35 11.10 5.82
N ALA A 589 7.02 11.60 6.87
CA ALA A 589 6.45 12.53 7.86
C ALA A 589 6.01 13.89 7.29
N GLU A 590 6.17 14.12 5.99
CA GLU A 590 5.77 15.36 5.33
C GLU A 590 5.42 15.07 3.85
N PRO A 591 4.17 15.32 3.43
CA PRO A 591 3.82 15.29 2.02
C PRO A 591 4.64 16.35 1.27
N ALA A 592 5.12 16.01 0.07
CA ALA A 592 5.76 16.99 -0.80
C ALA A 592 4.79 18.17 -1.03
N PRO A 593 5.26 19.43 -0.92
CA PRO A 593 4.39 20.59 -1.06
C PRO A 593 3.76 20.63 -2.46
N LEU A 594 2.44 20.75 -2.51
CA LEU A 594 1.70 20.94 -3.75
C LEU A 594 1.99 22.33 -4.34
N PRO A 595 2.18 22.45 -5.66
CA PRO A 595 2.19 23.76 -6.32
C PRO A 595 0.78 24.37 -6.27
N SER A 596 0.66 25.54 -5.63
CA SER A 596 -0.59 26.30 -5.50
C SER A 596 -0.89 27.12 -6.77
N PRO A 597 -2.14 27.18 -7.26
CA PRO A 597 -2.52 28.01 -8.40
C PRO A 597 -3.02 29.38 -7.92
N ALA A 598 -2.14 30.38 -7.85
CA ALA A 598 -2.49 31.80 -7.74
C ALA A 598 -1.34 32.67 -8.29
N PRO A 599 -1.62 33.88 -8.81
CA PRO A 599 -0.87 34.47 -9.93
C PRO A 599 0.49 35.05 -9.53
N GLU A 600 1.45 34.91 -10.46
CA GLU A 600 2.82 35.43 -10.43
C GLU A 600 3.66 35.04 -9.21
N VAL A 601 3.81 33.74 -8.97
CA VAL A 601 4.95 33.25 -8.18
C VAL A 601 6.19 33.34 -9.06
N VAL A 602 7.09 34.29 -8.77
CA VAL A 602 8.48 34.19 -9.20
C VAL A 602 9.02 32.92 -8.54
N VAL A 603 9.02 31.80 -9.26
CA VAL A 603 9.52 30.53 -8.73
C VAL A 603 11.01 30.71 -8.49
N GLU A 604 11.42 30.69 -7.22
CA GLU A 604 12.84 30.75 -6.88
C GLU A 604 13.53 29.55 -7.52
N PRO A 605 14.63 29.76 -8.27
CA PRO A 605 15.27 28.67 -8.98
C PRO A 605 15.83 27.65 -7.97
N PRO A 606 15.63 26.34 -8.18
CA PRO A 606 16.06 25.31 -7.23
C PRO A 606 17.56 25.33 -6.97
N THR A 607 18.35 25.73 -7.99
CA THR A 607 19.78 25.95 -7.87
C THR A 607 20.16 27.29 -8.53
N PRO A 608 21.21 27.98 -8.06
CA PRO A 608 21.68 29.21 -8.69
C PRO A 608 21.91 29.01 -10.20
N GLY A 609 21.36 29.92 -11.02
CA GLY A 609 21.51 29.88 -12.48
C GLY A 609 20.43 29.09 -13.23
N ALA A 610 19.68 28.21 -12.54
CA ALA A 610 18.62 27.43 -13.19
C ALA A 610 17.47 28.33 -13.69
N THR A 611 16.91 28.00 -14.85
CA THR A 611 15.76 28.71 -15.43
C THR A 611 14.66 27.74 -15.83
N PRO A 612 13.36 28.09 -15.71
CA PRO A 612 12.29 27.22 -16.17
C PRO A 612 12.41 26.95 -17.67
N VAL A 613 12.10 25.73 -18.10
CA VAL A 613 11.95 25.41 -19.52
C VAL A 613 10.66 26.04 -20.03
N ILE A 614 10.75 26.76 -21.15
CA ILE A 614 9.59 27.38 -21.82
C ILE A 614 9.38 26.64 -23.14
N ALA A 615 8.39 25.75 -23.17
CA ALA A 615 7.97 24.99 -24.34
C ALA A 615 6.47 24.71 -24.28
N GLU A 616 5.88 24.28 -25.41
CA GLU A 616 4.49 23.84 -25.46
C GLU A 616 4.24 22.62 -24.56
N VAL A 617 5.19 21.68 -24.54
CA VAL A 617 5.22 20.54 -23.64
C VAL A 617 6.63 20.44 -23.07
N VAL A 618 6.75 20.46 -21.74
CA VAL A 618 8.06 20.41 -21.06
C VAL A 618 8.27 19.00 -20.51
N PRO A 619 9.21 18.20 -21.06
CA PRO A 619 9.55 16.91 -20.49
C PRO A 619 10.13 17.02 -19.08
N LEU A 620 9.68 16.15 -18.19
CA LEU A 620 10.20 16.01 -16.83
C LEU A 620 11.23 14.88 -16.83
N TYR A 621 12.40 15.16 -17.40
CA TYR A 621 13.52 14.23 -17.29
C TYR A 621 14.00 14.16 -15.85
N ARG A 622 14.32 12.96 -15.40
CA ARG A 622 14.93 12.75 -14.09
C ARG A 622 16.37 13.29 -14.03
N PRO A 623 16.86 13.77 -12.87
CA PRO A 623 18.21 14.36 -12.76
C PRO A 623 19.35 13.48 -13.26
N GLU A 624 19.20 12.16 -13.11
CA GLU A 624 20.16 11.15 -13.56
C GLU A 624 20.44 11.19 -15.05
N VAL A 625 19.46 11.59 -15.86
CA VAL A 625 19.61 11.66 -17.32
C VAL A 625 20.72 12.64 -17.69
N ALA A 626 20.60 13.89 -17.24
CA ALA A 626 21.60 14.90 -17.53
C ALA A 626 22.95 14.62 -16.84
N ALA A 627 22.93 14.09 -15.61
CA ALA A 627 24.14 13.74 -14.88
C ALA A 627 24.98 12.67 -15.62
N PHE A 628 24.34 11.59 -16.07
CA PHE A 628 25.05 10.44 -16.65
C PHE A 628 25.44 10.67 -18.11
N VAL A 629 24.62 11.39 -18.88
CA VAL A 629 24.92 11.75 -20.28
C VAL A 629 26.19 12.59 -20.40
N ALA A 630 26.50 13.42 -19.40
CA ALA A 630 27.72 14.23 -19.39
C ALA A 630 29.02 13.41 -19.44
N SER A 631 28.99 12.12 -19.10
CA SER A 631 30.15 11.21 -19.12
C SER A 631 30.81 11.12 -20.50
N VAL A 632 29.99 11.09 -21.57
CA VAL A 632 30.49 10.96 -22.96
C VAL A 632 31.28 12.19 -23.41
N PRO A 633 30.71 13.42 -23.39
CA PRO A 633 31.46 14.60 -23.78
C PRO A 633 32.66 14.90 -22.87
N VAL A 634 32.58 14.53 -21.58
CA VAL A 634 33.71 14.61 -20.65
C VAL A 634 34.85 13.70 -21.08
N ALA A 635 34.58 12.44 -21.44
CA ALA A 635 35.61 11.53 -21.95
C ALA A 635 36.27 12.04 -23.25
N HIS A 636 35.49 12.63 -24.15
CA HIS A 636 36.02 13.30 -25.35
C HIS A 636 36.94 14.49 -25.00
N HIS A 637 36.56 15.29 -24.00
CA HIS A 637 37.35 16.41 -23.51
C HIS A 637 38.66 15.97 -22.85
N LEU A 638 38.65 14.95 -21.99
CA LEU A 638 39.89 14.39 -21.43
C LEU A 638 40.84 13.90 -22.52
N ALA A 639 40.31 13.18 -23.52
CA ALA A 639 41.12 12.66 -24.61
C ALA A 639 41.70 13.78 -25.49
N SER A 640 40.96 14.86 -25.77
CA SER A 640 41.48 15.98 -26.57
C SER A 640 42.53 16.78 -25.81
N ALA A 641 42.31 17.10 -24.54
CA ALA A 641 43.29 17.76 -23.67
C ALA A 641 44.58 16.93 -23.53
N THR A 642 44.44 15.61 -23.38
CA THR A 642 45.56 14.68 -23.34
C THR A 642 46.32 14.65 -24.67
N LEU A 643 45.66 14.64 -25.83
CA LEU A 643 46.38 14.66 -27.11
C LEU A 643 47.15 15.98 -27.33
N GLY A 644 46.48 17.12 -27.11
CA GLY A 644 47.06 18.47 -27.27
C GLY A 644 47.68 18.75 -28.64
N THR A 645 48.40 19.87 -28.76
CA THR A 645 49.14 20.21 -29.99
C THR A 645 50.59 19.75 -29.97
N PHE A 646 51.21 19.71 -31.14
CA PHE A 646 52.63 19.45 -31.29
C PHE A 646 53.47 20.36 -30.38
N HIS A 647 53.19 21.66 -30.36
CA HIS A 647 53.96 22.62 -29.56
C HIS A 647 53.73 22.50 -28.05
N GLU A 648 52.55 22.04 -27.62
CA GLU A 648 52.32 21.78 -26.19
C GLU A 648 53.07 20.53 -25.71
N ARG A 649 53.23 19.51 -26.58
CA ARG A 649 54.00 18.32 -26.26
C ARG A 649 55.50 18.56 -26.35
N ARG A 650 55.98 19.31 -27.35
CA ARG A 650 57.40 19.38 -27.72
C ARG A 650 58.07 20.73 -27.49
N GLY A 651 57.31 21.80 -27.34
CA GLY A 651 57.84 23.16 -27.22
C GLY A 651 58.41 23.68 -28.54
N GLU A 652 59.68 23.38 -28.83
CA GLU A 652 60.45 23.97 -29.95
C GLU A 652 60.97 22.91 -30.94
N GLN A 653 60.80 23.15 -32.24
CA GLN A 653 61.19 22.29 -33.36
C GLN A 653 62.72 22.21 -33.50
N ALA A 654 63.45 23.25 -33.11
CA ALA A 654 64.90 23.32 -33.22
C ALA A 654 65.64 22.20 -32.47
N LEU A 655 65.01 21.60 -31.46
CA LEU A 655 65.56 20.48 -30.69
C LEU A 655 65.29 19.12 -31.32
N LEU A 656 64.49 19.08 -32.40
CA LEU A 656 64.15 17.88 -33.15
C LEU A 656 65.08 17.64 -34.34
N ARG A 657 66.26 18.27 -34.38
CA ARG A 657 67.26 18.11 -35.44
C ARG A 657 68.29 17.01 -35.13
N GLY A 658 68.66 16.21 -36.15
CA GLY A 658 69.68 15.16 -36.08
C GLY A 658 69.12 13.73 -35.96
N GLY A 659 69.60 12.79 -36.78
CA GLY A 659 69.16 11.38 -36.75
C GLY A 659 69.74 10.55 -35.58
N GLY A 660 69.22 9.34 -35.37
CA GLY A 660 69.73 8.42 -34.34
C GLY A 660 68.68 7.54 -33.67
N ALA A 661 69.13 6.58 -32.87
CA ALA A 661 68.25 5.80 -31.98
C ALA A 661 68.08 6.53 -30.65
N LEU A 662 66.85 6.57 -30.13
CA LEU A 662 66.49 7.26 -28.87
C LEU A 662 66.91 8.75 -28.77
N PRO A 663 66.62 9.59 -29.78
CA PRO A 663 67.21 10.92 -29.89
C PRO A 663 66.72 11.94 -28.84
N ALA A 664 65.51 11.78 -28.29
CA ALA A 664 64.99 12.68 -27.26
C ALA A 664 63.92 12.04 -26.39
N THR A 665 63.84 12.52 -25.15
CA THR A 665 62.78 12.23 -24.18
C THR A 665 62.10 13.54 -23.82
N TRP A 666 60.79 13.52 -23.65
CA TRP A 666 60.04 14.69 -23.20
C TRP A 666 58.99 14.31 -22.16
N GLY A 667 58.55 15.29 -21.38
CA GLY A 667 57.42 15.15 -20.50
C GLY A 667 56.70 16.48 -20.33
N ARG A 668 55.39 16.43 -20.07
CA ARG A 668 54.60 17.62 -19.74
C ARG A 668 53.63 17.34 -18.61
N VAL A 669 53.32 18.38 -17.85
CA VAL A 669 52.17 18.46 -16.96
C VAL A 669 51.25 19.55 -17.46
N PHE A 670 49.95 19.33 -17.34
CA PHE A 670 48.92 20.27 -17.78
C PHE A 670 47.77 20.28 -16.79
N ALA A 671 47.14 21.44 -16.65
CA ALA A 671 45.95 21.63 -15.84
C ALA A 671 45.05 22.66 -16.51
N GLU A 672 43.74 22.50 -16.31
CA GLU A 672 42.71 23.35 -16.88
C GLU A 672 41.59 23.52 -15.85
N ASN A 673 41.11 24.74 -15.67
CA ASN A 673 39.82 25.00 -15.03
C ASN A 673 38.82 25.37 -16.13
N SER A 674 37.68 24.69 -16.16
CA SER A 674 36.76 24.76 -17.29
C SER A 674 35.29 24.82 -16.85
N GLU A 675 34.54 25.71 -17.50
CA GLU A 675 33.09 25.69 -17.56
C GLU A 675 32.73 25.38 -19.02
N ILE A 676 32.17 24.22 -19.29
CA ILE A 676 31.89 23.71 -20.65
C ILE A 676 30.41 23.37 -20.74
N LYS A 677 29.74 23.87 -21.77
CA LYS A 677 28.33 23.55 -22.03
C LYS A 677 28.19 22.90 -23.41
N TRP A 678 27.35 21.88 -23.47
CA TRP A 678 26.99 21.18 -24.70
C TRP A 678 25.51 21.40 -25.00
N ASP A 679 25.16 21.44 -26.28
CA ASP A 679 23.76 21.49 -26.72
C ASP A 679 23.19 20.06 -26.81
N GLY A 680 21.87 19.93 -26.94
CA GLY A 680 21.17 18.63 -26.98
C GLY A 680 19.88 18.62 -26.18
N ASP A 681 19.26 17.45 -26.04
CA ASP A 681 17.93 17.31 -25.41
C ASP A 681 17.91 17.76 -23.94
N VAL A 682 19.03 17.55 -23.22
CA VAL A 682 19.21 17.97 -21.83
C VAL A 682 20.37 18.96 -21.64
N ALA A 683 20.98 19.43 -22.73
CA ALA A 683 22.05 20.45 -22.75
C ALA A 683 23.01 20.40 -21.54
N PRO A 684 23.74 19.28 -21.32
CA PRO A 684 24.57 19.09 -20.14
C PRO A 684 25.73 20.10 -20.11
N SER A 685 26.21 20.43 -18.91
CA SER A 685 27.40 21.25 -18.70
C SER A 685 28.27 20.72 -17.57
N LEU A 686 29.57 20.99 -17.68
CA LEU A 686 30.59 20.66 -16.69
C LEU A 686 31.20 21.97 -16.17
N ASP A 687 31.25 22.12 -14.86
CA ASP A 687 32.05 23.11 -14.16
C ASP A 687 33.05 22.34 -13.29
N GLY A 688 34.30 22.27 -13.75
CA GLY A 688 35.28 21.33 -13.22
C GLY A 688 36.73 21.65 -13.56
N ASP A 689 37.61 20.95 -12.86
CA ASP A 689 39.05 21.02 -13.01
C ASP A 689 39.57 19.76 -13.68
N LEU A 690 40.47 19.94 -14.65
CA LEU A 690 41.19 18.88 -15.33
C LEU A 690 42.68 18.98 -15.02
N SER A 691 43.34 17.86 -14.80
CA SER A 691 44.80 17.82 -14.71
C SER A 691 45.37 16.55 -15.31
N GLY A 692 46.64 16.59 -15.71
CA GLY A 692 47.30 15.41 -16.25
C GLY A 692 48.80 15.57 -16.44
N PHE A 693 49.43 14.44 -16.72
CA PHE A 693 50.84 14.38 -17.07
C PHE A 693 51.09 13.41 -18.22
N GLN A 694 52.20 13.63 -18.93
CA GLN A 694 52.64 12.78 -20.03
C GLN A 694 54.16 12.62 -20.02
N ILE A 695 54.59 11.45 -20.49
CA ILE A 695 55.99 11.12 -20.72
C ILE A 695 56.10 10.48 -22.10
N GLY A 696 56.96 11.03 -22.94
CA GLY A 696 57.18 10.56 -24.31
C GLY A 696 58.64 10.32 -24.65
N GLN A 697 58.85 9.36 -25.54
CA GLN A 697 60.17 8.95 -26.03
C GLN A 697 60.14 8.90 -27.56
N ASP A 698 61.13 9.53 -28.19
CA ASP A 698 61.44 9.29 -29.59
C ASP A 698 62.24 7.99 -29.68
N PHE A 699 61.81 7.01 -30.47
CA PHE A 699 62.56 5.76 -30.66
C PHE A 699 63.52 5.83 -31.85
N ALA A 700 63.13 6.56 -32.90
CA ALA A 700 63.93 6.69 -34.11
C ALA A 700 63.90 8.13 -34.65
N GLY A 701 65.07 8.60 -35.06
CA GLY A 701 65.27 9.85 -35.79
C GLY A 701 65.93 9.60 -37.15
N PHE A 702 65.38 10.18 -38.20
CA PHE A 702 65.95 10.12 -39.56
C PHE A 702 66.16 11.53 -40.08
N GLY A 703 67.21 11.75 -40.87
CA GLY A 703 67.53 13.06 -41.47
C GLY A 703 68.94 13.53 -41.14
N GLU A 704 69.41 14.49 -41.95
CA GLU A 704 70.72 15.12 -41.85
C GLU A 704 70.55 16.63 -41.61
N ASP A 705 71.62 17.29 -41.17
CA ASP A 705 71.61 18.75 -40.99
C ASP A 705 71.35 19.44 -42.33
N GLY A 706 70.28 20.23 -42.41
CA GLY A 706 69.82 20.91 -43.63
C GLY A 706 68.76 20.17 -44.44
N GLY A 707 68.31 18.97 -44.01
CA GLY A 707 67.24 18.22 -44.66
C GLY A 707 65.95 18.10 -43.82
N THR A 708 64.97 17.35 -44.34
CA THR A 708 63.78 16.98 -43.56
C THR A 708 64.14 15.95 -42.50
N ASN A 709 63.84 16.26 -41.24
CA ASN A 709 64.04 15.39 -40.08
C ASN A 709 62.72 14.70 -39.73
N VAL A 710 62.75 13.39 -39.47
CA VAL A 710 61.59 12.59 -39.08
C VAL A 710 61.83 12.00 -37.69
N ARG A 711 60.85 12.12 -36.79
CA ARG A 711 60.82 11.52 -35.46
C ARG A 711 59.69 10.52 -35.38
N LEU A 712 59.99 9.31 -34.91
CA LEU A 712 58.98 8.31 -34.56
C LEU A 712 59.07 8.05 -33.05
N GLY A 713 57.96 8.15 -32.34
CA GLY A 713 57.94 7.98 -30.89
C GLY A 713 56.62 7.49 -30.34
N ALA A 714 56.59 7.28 -29.03
CA ALA A 714 55.36 7.02 -28.29
C ALA A 714 55.32 7.83 -27.00
N PHE A 715 54.13 8.00 -26.44
CA PHE A 715 53.96 8.56 -25.10
C PHE A 715 52.89 7.81 -24.32
N VAL A 716 53.04 7.86 -23.00
CA VAL A 716 52.01 7.47 -22.04
C VAL A 716 51.57 8.70 -21.25
N GLY A 717 50.30 8.77 -20.89
CA GLY A 717 49.77 9.84 -20.06
C GLY A 717 48.67 9.36 -19.14
N ARG A 718 48.47 10.09 -18.05
CA ARG A 718 47.28 9.97 -17.21
C ARG A 718 46.70 11.36 -16.96
N SER A 719 45.39 11.47 -17.11
CA SER A 719 44.63 12.68 -16.84
C SER A 719 43.39 12.35 -16.00
N SER A 720 42.88 13.35 -15.31
CA SER A 720 41.65 13.27 -14.54
C SER A 720 40.88 14.57 -14.66
N THR A 721 39.56 14.48 -14.56
CA THR A 721 38.68 15.61 -14.32
C THR A 721 37.76 15.29 -13.15
N ASP A 722 37.47 16.32 -12.36
CA ASP A 722 36.39 16.30 -11.39
C ASP A 722 35.59 17.59 -11.49
N GLY A 723 34.28 17.52 -11.26
CA GLY A 723 33.43 18.71 -11.40
C GLY A 723 31.96 18.48 -11.09
N SER A 724 31.22 19.59 -11.07
CA SER A 724 29.77 19.59 -10.97
C SER A 724 29.13 19.56 -12.36
N VAL A 725 28.05 18.79 -12.49
CA VAL A 725 27.28 18.67 -13.72
C VAL A 725 25.98 19.44 -13.59
N ARG A 726 25.67 20.27 -14.59
CA ARG A 726 24.35 20.90 -14.73
C ARG A 726 23.67 20.44 -16.02
N GLY A 727 22.35 20.59 -16.11
CA GLY A 727 21.61 20.24 -17.32
C GLY A 727 20.10 20.39 -17.16
N GLY A 728 19.38 19.92 -18.17
CA GLY A 728 17.93 19.88 -18.24
C GLY A 728 17.36 18.74 -17.43
N ALA A 729 16.59 19.04 -16.38
CA ALA A 729 15.87 18.04 -15.58
C ALA A 729 14.68 18.69 -14.86
N LEU A 730 13.62 17.91 -14.64
CA LEU A 730 12.43 18.30 -13.88
C LEU A 730 11.77 19.61 -14.38
N GLY A 731 11.89 19.90 -15.68
CA GLY A 731 11.38 21.14 -16.28
C GLY A 731 12.24 22.39 -16.05
N TRP A 732 13.47 22.23 -15.58
CA TRP A 732 14.45 23.30 -15.41
C TRP A 732 15.65 23.11 -16.33
N ASN A 733 16.12 24.19 -16.94
CA ASN A 733 17.40 24.29 -17.61
C ASN A 733 18.51 24.64 -16.61
N ASP A 734 19.73 24.17 -16.87
CA ASP A 734 20.92 24.51 -16.08
C ASP A 734 20.80 24.18 -14.58
N LEU A 735 19.98 23.18 -14.26
CA LEU A 735 19.82 22.65 -12.91
C LEU A 735 21.09 21.91 -12.51
N THR A 736 21.60 22.10 -11.30
CA THR A 736 22.71 21.26 -10.81
C THR A 736 22.19 19.85 -10.55
N VAL A 737 22.62 18.90 -11.37
CA VAL A 737 22.06 17.53 -11.43
C VAL A 737 23.01 16.47 -10.90
N GLY A 738 24.28 16.79 -10.65
CA GLY A 738 25.23 15.78 -10.18
C GLY A 738 26.67 16.24 -10.08
N GLN A 739 27.54 15.26 -9.88
CA GLN A 739 29.00 15.38 -9.86
C GLN A 739 29.61 14.25 -10.68
N ILE A 740 30.80 14.51 -11.21
CA ILE A 740 31.53 13.55 -12.03
C ILE A 740 33.01 13.54 -11.66
N ASP A 741 33.61 12.35 -11.57
CA ASP A 741 35.06 12.11 -11.51
C ASP A 741 35.41 11.09 -12.60
N VAL A 742 36.20 11.51 -13.59
CA VAL A 742 36.68 10.62 -14.66
C VAL A 742 38.18 10.72 -14.78
N LYS A 743 38.81 9.57 -14.97
CA LYS A 743 40.23 9.43 -15.22
C LYS A 743 40.44 8.77 -16.57
N ALA A 744 41.52 9.17 -17.25
CA ALA A 744 41.93 8.58 -18.51
C ALA A 744 43.39 8.16 -18.43
N THR A 745 43.68 6.92 -18.83
CA THR A 745 45.04 6.45 -19.11
C THR A 745 45.20 6.33 -20.61
N SER A 746 46.25 6.92 -21.17
CA SER A 746 46.43 6.99 -22.62
C SER A 746 47.79 6.47 -23.05
N LEU A 747 47.80 5.75 -24.18
CA LEU A 747 48.99 5.32 -24.89
C LEU A 747 48.90 5.83 -26.33
N ALA A 748 49.94 6.51 -26.82
CA ALA A 748 49.94 7.05 -28.17
C ALA A 748 51.24 6.77 -28.91
N GLY A 749 51.14 6.59 -30.22
CA GLY A 749 52.26 6.65 -31.17
C GLY A 749 52.19 7.92 -32.00
N TYR A 750 53.35 8.48 -32.36
CA TYR A 750 53.42 9.68 -33.18
C TYR A 750 54.56 9.66 -34.19
N ALA A 751 54.37 10.41 -35.28
CA ALA A 751 55.35 10.68 -36.31
C ALA A 751 55.40 12.19 -36.58
N THR A 752 56.56 12.80 -36.37
CA THR A 752 56.76 14.24 -36.60
C THR A 752 57.81 14.46 -37.67
N LEU A 753 57.46 15.17 -38.74
CA LEU A 753 58.34 15.60 -39.81
C LEU A 753 58.64 17.09 -39.63
N VAL A 754 59.91 17.49 -39.70
CA VAL A 754 60.35 18.89 -39.61
C VAL A 754 61.29 19.18 -40.77
N GLY A 755 60.93 20.11 -41.64
CA GLY A 755 61.72 20.52 -42.79
C GLY A 755 62.85 21.51 -42.47
N GLU A 756 63.70 21.77 -43.47
CA GLU A 756 64.87 22.67 -43.35
C GLU A 756 64.48 24.08 -42.86
N ASN A 757 63.38 24.62 -43.40
CA ASN A 757 62.86 25.94 -43.03
C ASN A 757 62.03 25.94 -41.73
N GLY A 758 61.89 24.80 -41.04
CA GLY A 758 61.12 24.66 -39.81
C GLY A 758 59.64 24.33 -39.99
N TRP A 759 59.13 24.16 -41.22
CA TRP A 759 57.77 23.65 -41.39
C TRP A 759 57.66 22.26 -40.78
N TYR A 760 56.49 21.91 -40.24
CA TYR A 760 56.26 20.60 -39.65
C TYR A 760 54.94 19.96 -40.07
N VAL A 761 54.94 18.63 -39.99
CA VAL A 761 53.73 17.80 -39.98
C VAL A 761 53.85 16.82 -38.83
N ASP A 762 52.86 16.78 -37.97
CA ASP A 762 52.80 15.92 -36.80
C ASP A 762 51.54 15.06 -36.88
N ALA A 763 51.70 13.74 -36.79
CA ALA A 763 50.61 12.78 -36.81
C ALA A 763 50.64 11.95 -35.53
N VAL A 764 49.50 11.83 -34.84
CA VAL A 764 49.36 11.12 -33.57
C VAL A 764 48.17 10.18 -33.63
N VAL A 765 48.33 8.97 -33.11
CA VAL A 765 47.21 8.06 -32.80
C VAL A 765 47.33 7.66 -31.34
N MET A 766 46.26 7.87 -30.59
CA MET A 766 46.17 7.63 -29.16
C MET A 766 45.00 6.70 -28.86
N HIS A 767 45.26 5.72 -28.00
CA HIS A 767 44.24 4.86 -27.39
C HIS A 767 44.13 5.22 -25.91
N SER A 768 42.91 5.43 -25.43
CA SER A 768 42.62 5.80 -24.04
C SER A 768 41.71 4.76 -23.40
N TRP A 769 41.95 4.51 -22.12
CA TRP A 769 41.07 3.77 -21.21
C TRP A 769 40.52 4.74 -20.18
N PHE A 770 39.21 4.71 -19.95
CA PHE A 770 38.50 5.58 -19.03
C PHE A 770 38.02 4.78 -17.81
N ASP A 771 38.20 5.36 -16.62
CA ASP A 771 37.77 4.82 -15.32
C ASP A 771 37.24 5.96 -14.45
N GLY A 772 36.12 5.79 -13.74
CA GLY A 772 35.52 6.86 -12.94
C GLY A 772 34.15 6.53 -12.36
N GLU A 773 33.47 7.56 -11.86
CA GLU A 773 32.11 7.51 -11.31
C GLU A 773 31.38 8.80 -11.65
N THR A 774 30.06 8.72 -11.86
CA THR A 774 29.18 9.87 -11.88
C THR A 774 28.02 9.65 -10.92
N SER A 775 27.69 10.66 -10.14
CA SER A 775 26.60 10.65 -9.17
C SER A 775 25.58 11.73 -9.49
N ALA A 776 24.30 11.40 -9.42
CA ALA A 776 23.21 12.36 -9.58
C ALA A 776 22.78 12.96 -8.23
N SER A 777 22.13 14.12 -8.27
CA SER A 777 21.61 14.82 -7.09
C SER A 777 20.48 14.07 -6.38
N SER A 778 19.90 13.06 -7.02
CA SER A 778 18.94 12.12 -6.42
C SER A 778 19.59 11.09 -5.49
N GLY A 779 20.91 10.91 -5.56
CA GLY A 779 21.65 9.88 -4.82
C GLY A 779 22.01 8.64 -5.65
N GLU A 780 21.48 8.49 -6.86
CA GLU A 780 21.89 7.42 -7.79
C GLU A 780 23.31 7.69 -8.32
N ALA A 781 24.09 6.63 -8.53
CA ALA A 781 25.43 6.73 -9.10
C ALA A 781 25.71 5.55 -10.04
N ILE A 782 26.56 5.79 -11.04
CA ILE A 782 27.05 4.75 -11.95
C ILE A 782 28.57 4.85 -12.11
N ASP A 783 29.21 3.69 -12.24
CA ASP A 783 30.62 3.61 -12.61
C ASP A 783 30.80 3.97 -14.10
N ILE A 784 31.87 4.69 -14.41
CA ILE A 784 32.28 4.99 -15.78
C ILE A 784 33.45 4.09 -16.14
N ASP A 785 33.25 3.18 -17.09
CA ASP A 785 34.32 2.40 -17.71
C ASP A 785 34.20 2.53 -19.23
N GLY A 786 35.34 2.61 -19.92
CA GLY A 786 35.30 2.67 -21.37
C GLY A 786 36.66 2.77 -22.05
N LYS A 787 36.60 2.93 -23.37
CA LYS A 787 37.79 3.10 -24.21
C LYS A 787 37.53 4.05 -25.36
N GLY A 788 38.57 4.71 -25.83
CA GLY A 788 38.46 5.62 -26.96
C GLY A 788 39.71 5.66 -27.81
N TRP A 789 39.51 5.98 -29.08
CA TRP A 789 40.56 6.28 -30.04
C TRP A 789 40.55 7.76 -30.36
N THR A 790 41.74 8.34 -30.52
CA THR A 790 41.92 9.74 -30.91
C THR A 790 43.06 9.80 -31.92
N ALA A 791 42.80 10.31 -33.11
CA ALA A 791 43.80 10.49 -34.15
C ALA A 791 43.88 11.97 -34.54
N SER A 792 45.10 12.47 -34.75
CA SER A 792 45.31 13.85 -35.16
C SER A 792 46.39 13.98 -36.22
N ILE A 793 46.20 14.95 -37.12
CA ILE A 793 47.24 15.46 -37.98
C ILE A 793 47.31 16.98 -37.84
N GLU A 794 48.49 17.50 -37.55
CA GLU A 794 48.79 18.92 -37.39
C GLU A 794 49.90 19.32 -38.37
N ALA A 795 49.81 20.51 -38.95
CA ALA A 795 50.86 21.07 -39.76
C ALA A 795 51.05 22.56 -39.46
N GLY A 796 52.28 23.04 -39.53
CA GLY A 796 52.60 24.45 -39.37
C GLY A 796 53.75 24.90 -40.26
N TYR A 797 53.74 26.18 -40.64
CA TYR A 797 54.73 26.75 -41.56
C TYR A 797 55.29 28.08 -41.03
N PRO A 798 56.54 28.13 -40.53
CA PRO A 798 57.11 29.36 -39.99
C PRO A 798 57.46 30.37 -41.10
N LEU A 799 56.98 31.60 -40.93
CA LEU A 799 57.23 32.75 -41.79
C LEU A 799 58.10 33.77 -41.04
N ALA A 800 59.33 33.97 -41.50
CA ALA A 800 60.21 34.98 -40.92
C ALA A 800 59.68 36.39 -41.23
N LEU A 801 59.33 37.14 -40.18
CA LEU A 801 58.89 38.54 -40.29
C LEU A 801 60.08 39.51 -40.16
N SER A 802 61.08 39.14 -39.35
CA SER A 802 62.34 39.87 -39.17
C SER A 802 63.44 38.92 -38.68
N ALA A 803 64.65 39.43 -38.42
CA ALA A 803 65.75 38.63 -37.86
C ALA A 803 65.39 37.95 -36.53
N ASN A 804 64.46 38.51 -35.74
CA ASN A 804 64.13 38.01 -34.40
C ASN A 804 62.68 37.53 -34.27
N TRP A 805 61.82 37.72 -35.28
CA TRP A 805 60.39 37.41 -35.19
C TRP A 805 59.92 36.46 -36.29
N THR A 806 59.18 35.43 -35.90
CA THR A 806 58.59 34.43 -36.79
C THR A 806 57.10 34.30 -36.50
N LEU A 807 56.27 34.29 -37.54
CA LEU A 807 54.85 33.96 -37.46
C LEU A 807 54.62 32.60 -38.08
N GLU A 808 53.98 31.69 -37.36
CA GLU A 808 53.70 30.34 -37.82
C GLU A 808 52.19 30.10 -37.85
N PRO A 809 51.58 30.10 -39.04
CA PRO A 809 50.25 29.54 -39.21
C PRO A 809 50.25 28.03 -39.00
N GLN A 810 49.21 27.54 -38.35
CA GLN A 810 49.02 26.16 -37.93
C GLN A 810 47.63 25.69 -38.32
N ALA A 811 47.51 24.42 -38.69
CA ALA A 811 46.22 23.76 -38.91
C ALA A 811 46.26 22.35 -38.34
N GLN A 812 45.18 21.93 -37.70
CA GLN A 812 45.05 20.60 -37.10
C GLN A 812 43.68 20.00 -37.43
N LEU A 813 43.64 18.69 -37.63
CA LEU A 813 42.42 17.90 -37.69
C LEU A 813 42.50 16.82 -36.60
N LEU A 814 41.41 16.62 -35.88
CA LEU A 814 41.27 15.69 -34.77
C LEU A 814 40.02 14.83 -35.01
N TRP A 815 40.19 13.51 -35.09
CA TRP A 815 39.10 12.54 -35.09
C TRP A 815 39.10 11.78 -33.77
N GLN A 816 37.92 11.61 -33.16
CA GLN A 816 37.75 10.91 -31.90
C GLN A 816 36.57 9.94 -31.98
N GLN A 817 36.71 8.81 -31.30
CA GLN A 817 35.63 7.86 -31.06
C GLN A 817 35.76 7.36 -29.62
N VAL A 818 34.71 7.55 -28.82
CA VAL A 818 34.64 7.04 -27.45
C VAL A 818 33.50 6.02 -27.37
N LYS A 819 33.78 4.90 -26.68
CA LYS A 819 32.77 3.92 -26.30
C LYS A 819 32.88 3.67 -24.81
N LEU A 820 31.85 4.08 -24.07
CA LEU A 820 31.65 3.71 -22.67
C LEU A 820 30.88 2.37 -22.61
N ASP A 821 31.05 1.65 -21.51
CA ASP A 821 30.32 0.41 -21.25
C ASP A 821 28.91 0.72 -20.72
N ASP A 822 27.92 -0.08 -21.13
CA ASP A 822 26.53 0.10 -20.73
C ASP A 822 26.35 -0.12 -19.21
N ARG A 823 25.40 0.60 -18.63
CA ARG A 823 25.10 0.61 -17.18
C ARG A 823 23.62 0.43 -16.92
N ALA A 824 23.24 0.43 -15.66
CA ALA A 824 21.86 0.52 -15.23
C ALA A 824 21.82 1.22 -13.87
N ASP A 825 20.70 1.87 -13.60
CA ASP A 825 20.35 2.41 -12.29
C ASP A 825 19.04 1.79 -11.80
N SER A 826 18.46 2.32 -10.72
CA SER A 826 17.23 1.77 -10.13
C SER A 826 16.00 1.86 -11.05
N PHE A 827 16.04 2.63 -12.15
CA PHE A 827 14.85 2.89 -12.97
C PHE A 827 15.04 2.63 -14.48
N SER A 828 16.27 2.40 -14.95
CA SER A 828 16.54 2.12 -16.37
C SER A 828 17.88 1.44 -16.65
N THR A 829 17.97 0.73 -17.77
CA THR A 829 19.26 0.42 -18.42
C THR A 829 19.78 1.64 -19.17
N ILE A 830 21.08 1.84 -19.23
CA ILE A 830 21.74 2.99 -19.84
C ILE A 830 22.72 2.50 -20.92
N ASP A 831 22.41 2.74 -22.19
CA ASP A 831 23.23 2.39 -23.36
C ASP A 831 23.95 3.63 -23.90
N PHE A 832 25.27 3.59 -23.91
CA PHE A 832 26.10 4.69 -24.43
C PHE A 832 26.49 4.40 -25.88
N ALA A 833 25.72 4.93 -26.84
CA ALA A 833 25.98 4.68 -28.25
C ALA A 833 27.34 5.25 -28.67
N THR A 834 28.05 4.51 -29.51
CA THR A 834 29.35 4.95 -30.05
C THR A 834 29.13 5.90 -31.23
N GLY A 835 29.71 7.10 -31.16
CA GLY A 835 29.73 8.07 -32.25
C GLY A 835 31.14 8.59 -32.58
N ASP A 836 31.29 9.21 -33.75
CA ASP A 836 32.53 9.80 -34.24
C ASP A 836 32.47 11.34 -34.16
N VAL A 837 33.50 11.95 -33.58
CA VAL A 837 33.64 13.41 -33.45
C VAL A 837 34.81 13.88 -34.32
N LEU A 838 34.59 14.91 -35.14
CA LEU A 838 35.61 15.50 -35.97
C LEU A 838 35.77 16.99 -35.65
N THR A 839 36.96 17.40 -35.21
CA THR A 839 37.28 18.79 -34.85
C THR A 839 38.46 19.29 -35.67
N GLY A 840 38.34 20.50 -36.23
CA GLY A 840 39.43 21.23 -36.86
C GLY A 840 39.97 22.34 -35.97
N ARG A 841 41.24 22.71 -36.15
CA ARG A 841 41.82 23.92 -35.60
C ARG A 841 42.58 24.70 -36.67
N ALA A 842 42.44 26.01 -36.65
CA ALA A 842 43.29 26.96 -37.36
C ALA A 842 43.97 27.88 -36.34
N GLY A 843 45.30 27.96 -36.35
CA GLY A 843 46.08 28.70 -35.37
C GLY A 843 47.13 29.63 -35.99
N LEU A 844 47.53 30.64 -35.23
CA LEU A 844 48.66 31.52 -35.52
C LEU A 844 49.55 31.60 -34.27
N ARG A 845 50.85 31.43 -34.45
CA ARG A 845 51.85 31.52 -33.37
C ARG A 845 52.93 32.54 -33.71
N LEU A 846 53.03 33.62 -32.94
CA LEU A 846 54.05 34.66 -33.12
C LEU A 846 55.16 34.47 -32.08
N GLN A 847 56.36 34.15 -32.52
CA GLN A 847 57.52 33.84 -31.68
C GLN A 847 58.66 34.84 -31.87
N GLY A 848 59.25 35.29 -30.76
CA GLY A 848 60.45 36.14 -30.74
C GLY A 848 61.67 35.37 -30.24
N GLY A 849 62.85 35.51 -30.85
CA GLY A 849 64.08 34.82 -30.43
C GLY A 849 65.10 35.74 -29.75
N TYR A 850 65.47 35.45 -28.50
CA TYR A 850 66.40 36.25 -27.69
C TYR A 850 67.37 35.38 -26.88
N GLY A 851 68.50 34.98 -27.49
CA GLY A 851 69.66 34.46 -26.75
C GLY A 851 69.39 33.30 -25.78
N GLY A 852 68.59 32.31 -26.19
CA GLY A 852 68.20 31.16 -25.38
C GLY A 852 66.75 31.19 -24.87
N PHE A 853 66.09 32.35 -24.96
CA PHE A 853 64.67 32.51 -24.63
C PHE A 853 63.83 32.79 -25.88
N GLN A 854 62.65 32.18 -25.93
CA GLN A 854 61.70 32.37 -27.02
C GLN A 854 60.29 32.62 -26.47
N PRO A 855 59.94 33.88 -26.14
CA PRO A 855 58.56 34.22 -25.84
C PRO A 855 57.69 34.05 -27.10
N TYR A 856 56.46 33.57 -26.92
CA TYR A 856 55.49 33.48 -28.00
C TYR A 856 54.09 33.86 -27.55
N LEU A 857 53.30 34.34 -28.50
CA LEU A 857 51.86 34.50 -28.41
C LEU A 857 51.20 33.52 -29.38
N HIS A 858 50.02 33.02 -29.05
CA HIS A 858 49.21 32.26 -30.00
C HIS A 858 47.75 32.67 -29.95
N ALA A 859 47.09 32.48 -31.08
CA ALA A 859 45.64 32.56 -31.25
C ALA A 859 45.20 31.33 -32.05
N SER A 860 44.10 30.69 -31.69
CA SER A 860 43.57 29.52 -32.38
C SER A 860 42.05 29.54 -32.40
N LEU A 861 41.48 28.99 -33.45
CA LEU A 861 40.04 28.76 -33.60
C LEU A 861 39.85 27.27 -33.80
N TRP A 862 39.16 26.64 -32.84
CA TRP A 862 38.71 25.26 -32.90
C TRP A 862 37.28 25.22 -33.45
N HIS A 863 36.92 24.21 -34.24
CA HIS A 863 35.58 24.06 -34.80
C HIS A 863 35.21 22.58 -34.95
N GLY A 864 34.11 22.16 -34.34
CA GLY A 864 33.53 20.83 -34.51
C GLY A 864 32.70 20.71 -35.79
N PHE A 865 32.97 19.70 -36.61
CA PHE A 865 32.26 19.42 -37.86
C PHE A 865 31.16 18.34 -37.73
N SER A 866 31.29 17.48 -36.71
CA SER A 866 30.32 16.43 -36.34
C SER A 866 30.45 16.12 -34.86
N GLY A 867 29.36 15.74 -34.19
CA GLY A 867 29.40 15.61 -32.74
C GLY A 867 28.29 14.80 -32.07
N ASP A 868 27.13 14.62 -32.69
CA ASP A 868 25.95 14.00 -32.05
C ASP A 868 26.26 12.65 -31.39
N GLN A 869 26.08 12.58 -30.08
CA GLN A 869 26.15 11.36 -29.28
C GLN A 869 24.76 11.02 -28.76
N THR A 870 24.39 9.74 -28.79
CA THR A 870 23.13 9.26 -28.23
C THR A 870 23.39 8.39 -27.02
N THR A 871 22.76 8.71 -25.90
CA THR A 871 22.66 7.82 -24.74
C THR A 871 21.21 7.39 -24.59
N ARG A 872 20.92 6.10 -24.38
CA ARG A 872 19.55 5.61 -24.22
C ARG A 872 19.26 5.19 -22.79
N PHE A 873 18.16 5.67 -22.23
CA PHE A 873 17.63 5.24 -20.93
C PHE A 873 16.43 4.33 -21.20
N GLY A 874 16.64 3.02 -21.07
CA GLY A 874 15.69 2.02 -21.58
C GLY A 874 15.50 2.18 -23.09
N THR A 875 14.32 2.63 -23.50
CA THR A 875 13.99 2.90 -24.91
C THR A 875 14.17 4.36 -25.31
N ASP A 876 14.42 5.26 -24.38
CA ASP A 876 14.41 6.72 -24.60
C ASP A 876 15.78 7.24 -25.05
N PRO A 877 15.93 7.75 -26.28
CA PRO A 877 17.18 8.32 -26.75
C PRO A 877 17.35 9.77 -26.28
N ILE A 878 18.54 10.08 -25.76
CA ILE A 878 18.97 11.42 -25.35
C ILE A 878 20.19 11.81 -26.18
N ILE A 879 20.05 12.87 -26.98
CA ILE A 879 21.07 13.37 -27.90
C ILE A 879 21.84 14.51 -27.27
N THR A 880 23.17 14.48 -27.39
CA THR A 880 24.09 15.57 -27.02
C THR A 880 24.96 15.94 -28.21
N ASP A 881 25.01 17.22 -28.56
CA ASP A 881 25.86 17.75 -29.61
C ASP A 881 27.21 18.22 -29.03
N LEU A 882 28.30 17.60 -29.51
CA LEU A 882 29.67 17.95 -29.14
C LEU A 882 30.29 19.02 -30.06
N GLY A 883 29.61 19.39 -31.15
CA GLY A 883 30.05 20.40 -32.09
C GLY A 883 30.03 21.80 -31.49
N ARG A 884 31.18 22.48 -31.47
CA ARG A 884 31.30 23.87 -31.04
C ARG A 884 32.45 24.61 -31.75
N THR A 885 32.38 25.93 -31.84
CA THR A 885 33.49 26.78 -32.27
C THR A 885 34.07 27.54 -31.09
N GLU A 886 35.37 27.35 -30.84
CA GLU A 886 36.04 27.93 -29.68
C GLU A 886 37.26 28.76 -30.10
N ALA A 887 37.39 29.97 -29.56
CA ALA A 887 38.57 30.80 -29.74
C ALA A 887 39.51 30.70 -28.53
N GLU A 888 40.77 30.37 -28.77
CA GLU A 888 41.82 30.21 -27.76
C GLU A 888 42.92 31.24 -27.99
N PHE A 889 43.32 31.95 -26.92
CA PHE A 889 44.44 32.88 -26.95
C PHE A 889 45.36 32.61 -25.77
N GLY A 890 46.66 32.76 -25.99
CA GLY A 890 47.60 32.54 -24.90
C GLY A 890 49.00 33.02 -25.20
N ALA A 891 49.85 32.86 -24.20
CA ALA A 891 51.23 33.24 -24.23
C ALA A 891 52.09 32.16 -23.59
N GLY A 892 53.34 32.08 -24.02
CA GLY A 892 54.29 31.16 -23.43
C GLY A 892 55.72 31.58 -23.61
N LEU A 893 56.60 30.80 -23.00
CA LEU A 893 58.04 31.00 -23.03
C LEU A 893 58.71 29.64 -23.20
N ILE A 894 59.62 29.54 -24.16
CA ILE A 894 60.58 28.45 -24.23
C ILE A 894 61.94 28.97 -23.73
N ALA A 895 62.56 28.23 -22.83
CA ALA A 895 63.88 28.51 -22.29
C ALA A 895 64.82 27.33 -22.58
N ARG A 896 65.87 27.56 -23.36
CA ARG A 896 66.95 26.59 -23.58
C ARG A 896 67.96 26.71 -22.45
N LEU A 897 67.99 25.71 -21.57
CA LEU A 897 68.87 25.67 -20.40
C LEU A 897 70.28 25.14 -20.75
N GLY A 898 70.50 24.73 -22.01
CA GLY A 898 71.76 24.28 -22.58
C GLY A 898 71.58 23.81 -24.03
N GLU A 899 72.55 23.04 -24.54
CA GLU A 899 72.45 22.46 -25.90
C GLU A 899 71.44 21.32 -26.00
N ASN A 900 71.15 20.65 -24.88
CA ASN A 900 70.39 19.40 -24.83
C ASN A 900 69.10 19.48 -24.01
N VAL A 901 68.84 20.58 -23.31
CA VAL A 901 67.66 20.70 -22.42
C VAL A 901 66.90 21.97 -22.74
N ALA A 902 65.57 21.85 -22.89
CA ALA A 902 64.68 22.99 -22.94
C ALA A 902 63.42 22.77 -22.12
N VAL A 903 62.94 23.86 -21.55
CA VAL A 903 61.68 23.94 -20.80
C VAL A 903 60.75 24.87 -21.54
N HIS A 904 59.47 24.52 -21.62
CA HIS A 904 58.43 25.41 -22.11
C HIS A 904 57.30 25.55 -21.09
N VAL A 905 56.76 26.76 -21.02
CA VAL A 905 55.59 27.09 -20.20
C VAL A 905 54.60 27.82 -21.08
N LYS A 906 53.33 27.44 -20.99
CA LYS A 906 52.18 28.04 -21.70
C LYS A 906 51.08 28.34 -20.69
N GLY A 907 50.42 29.48 -20.84
CA GLY A 907 49.10 29.73 -20.28
C GLY A 907 48.16 30.16 -21.39
N ASP A 908 46.93 29.65 -21.37
CA ASP A 908 45.91 29.91 -22.38
C ASP A 908 44.54 30.18 -21.76
N TYR A 909 43.74 30.90 -22.54
CA TYR A 909 42.37 31.28 -22.24
C TYR A 909 41.51 30.96 -23.46
N GLY A 910 40.54 30.06 -23.27
CA GLY A 910 39.53 29.67 -24.25
C GLY A 910 38.17 30.24 -23.91
N PHE A 911 37.42 30.63 -24.94
CA PHE A 911 36.01 30.98 -24.84
C PHE A 911 35.28 30.64 -26.13
N ASP A 912 34.00 30.31 -26.03
CA ASP A 912 33.18 29.99 -27.20
C ASP A 912 32.98 31.21 -28.11
N ALA A 913 33.19 30.99 -29.40
CA ALA A 913 33.00 31.97 -30.46
C ALA A 913 31.59 31.87 -31.09
N ASP A 914 30.99 30.69 -31.05
CA ASP A 914 29.56 30.41 -31.28
C ASP A 914 29.06 29.41 -30.24
N GLY A 915 27.74 29.35 -30.03
CA GLY A 915 27.13 28.40 -29.08
C GLY A 915 26.98 28.92 -27.63
N PRO A 916 26.62 28.03 -26.69
CA PRO A 916 26.47 28.36 -25.27
C PRO A 916 27.79 28.81 -24.64
N ARG A 917 27.76 29.48 -23.48
CA ARG A 917 28.96 30.06 -22.87
C ARG A 917 29.89 28.98 -22.30
N SER A 918 31.02 28.67 -22.93
CA SER A 918 32.17 28.01 -22.27
C SER A 918 33.31 28.98 -21.96
N ARG A 919 34.07 28.64 -20.92
CA ARG A 919 35.28 29.37 -20.50
C ARG A 919 36.31 28.38 -19.99
N ARG A 920 37.54 28.50 -20.48
CA ARG A 920 38.63 27.57 -20.13
C ARG A 920 39.90 28.33 -19.81
N TYR A 921 40.59 27.92 -18.75
CA TYR A 921 41.89 28.46 -18.36
C TYR A 921 42.90 27.33 -18.26
N GLY A 922 43.78 27.24 -19.24
CA GLY A 922 44.78 26.18 -19.33
C GLY A 922 46.18 26.63 -18.96
N GLY A 923 46.96 25.70 -18.41
CA GLY A 923 48.39 25.86 -18.18
C GLY A 923 49.14 24.59 -18.52
N THR A 924 50.27 24.72 -19.21
CA THR A 924 51.15 23.59 -19.53
C THR A 924 52.59 23.92 -19.17
N VAL A 925 53.29 22.96 -18.56
CA VAL A 925 54.75 23.01 -18.34
C VAL A 925 55.34 21.74 -18.93
N GLY A 926 56.32 21.89 -19.82
CA GLY A 926 57.00 20.76 -20.44
C GLY A 926 58.52 20.88 -20.43
N LEU A 927 59.16 19.72 -20.54
CA LEU A 927 60.60 19.54 -20.55
C LEU A 927 60.96 18.61 -21.70
N THR A 928 61.96 18.99 -22.49
CA THR A 928 62.55 18.15 -23.55
C THR A 928 64.04 17.99 -23.31
N ILE A 929 64.52 16.75 -23.35
CA ILE A 929 65.92 16.36 -23.21
C ILE A 929 66.35 15.64 -24.49
N ARG A 930 67.39 16.14 -25.14
CA ARG A 930 68.04 15.53 -26.31
C ARG A 930 69.29 14.76 -25.87
N TRP A 931 69.46 13.54 -26.36
CA TRP A 931 70.57 12.64 -25.99
C TRP A 931 71.72 12.66 -26.98
#